data_AF-A0A1C0ZW69-F1
#
_entry.id   AF-A0A1C0ZW69-F1
#
_cell.length_a   1.000
_cell.length_b   1.000
_cell.length_c   1.000
_cell.angle_alpha   90.00
_cell.angle_beta   90.00
_cell.angle_gamma   90.00
#
_symmetry.space_group_name_H-M   'P 1'
#
loop_
_entity.id
_entity.type
_entity.pdbx_description
1 polymer ?
#
loop_
_entity_poly.entity_id
_entity_poly.type
_entity_poly.pdbx_seq_one_letter_code
_entity_poly.pdbx_strand_id
1 'polypeptide(L)'
;MKSNQVMIQLGYVLGASALLTAIGYFFASNWEKLNRLEKFIPIFVLILGFYGLSVWLSRQVGRDFLSKLSLFASCISFGFGIGLIGQTYNSHADSYSLFLVWFLPAILYAILTKWQPYYVLSYLLGHLTYGLFFFPKWGDYSESEGATIAIWLGLAIVNTTLFVLFEKGRIYSPFLKWVSFQVTIGIFLIVSFSHTFEKFGLWMNLPLIAVLALAILYAHRTQNKMYLLFAGLWVSAAIIVKYIEVIISYHNELFFIVSLLFIIVFIGANVMFMNYVRAWQPKLELEDRSTDVEPTTSDAAPKHGDFSKWIVRVLSISVIIIGSLLGSVTLIGLFTLVFGFDDPNIFIGYGLLSVIGMLIAKRLNSLARFTILISGLMLGTGASVGTGKSSMLLLFLVLTVAAFVYLKGLVTRILFYLASVILVAFVLFDWVNSGVTVLSILSGLLFLLFAGGRLIRQQDFREPILYSSYPSFLLTLFSLTFIIESGWYYVTNVLFFLLVFAGILLSRHLQIRWMYAWSMSFWIAFLVYKYYDVAWKLLHKSISFAIIGLLILGFTIWFEKKKGLQPDASVQPLGYGRNRWIIALLVLLQVGAMLLQIGKSEYLLSHGKLIKLQLQPLDPRSLIQGDYVRLRYTISEPPIFHDNLDERTAKGKIAVVLAPKGTTGVYEFLREYHEGESLATDEVRLNGNKAGYEGIDYGIETFFVPEGTGRDYEHNAKFAEVKVSASGDAILVRLTDQ
;
A
#
# COMPACT_ATOMS: atom_id res chain seq x y z
N MET A 1 21.52 -28.58 -9.43
CA MET A 1 20.10 -28.87 -9.72
C MET A 1 19.12 -27.83 -9.15
N LYS A 2 19.32 -27.24 -7.94
CA LYS A 2 18.41 -26.25 -7.33
C LYS A 2 18.14 -24.94 -8.12
N SER A 3 19.06 -24.45 -8.97
CA SER A 3 18.91 -23.13 -9.64
C SER A 3 17.83 -23.09 -10.76
N ASN A 4 17.79 -24.12 -11.61
CA ASN A 4 16.86 -24.16 -12.75
C ASN A 4 15.39 -24.32 -12.29
N GLN A 5 15.15 -25.13 -11.26
CA GLN A 5 13.80 -25.32 -10.72
C GLN A 5 13.23 -24.02 -10.16
N VAL A 6 14.04 -23.22 -9.47
CA VAL A 6 13.54 -21.93 -8.95
C VAL A 6 13.35 -20.91 -10.08
N MET A 7 14.18 -20.93 -11.13
CA MET A 7 13.96 -20.09 -12.31
C MET A 7 12.63 -20.43 -13.01
N ILE A 8 12.28 -21.71 -13.07
CA ILE A 8 11.00 -22.18 -13.63
C ILE A 8 9.82 -21.76 -12.74
N GLN A 9 9.92 -21.95 -11.43
CA GLN A 9 8.90 -21.47 -10.49
C GLN A 9 8.67 -19.96 -10.61
N LEU A 10 9.76 -19.19 -10.78
CA LEU A 10 9.70 -17.75 -11.02
C LEU A 10 8.97 -17.42 -12.32
N GLY A 11 9.27 -18.10 -13.42
CA GLY A 11 8.56 -17.95 -14.70
C GLY A 11 7.06 -18.19 -14.55
N TYR A 12 6.66 -19.22 -13.81
CA TYR A 12 5.26 -19.48 -13.49
C TYR A 12 4.61 -18.36 -12.66
N VAL A 13 5.31 -17.82 -11.65
CA VAL A 13 4.80 -16.69 -10.85
C VAL A 13 4.61 -15.44 -11.70
N LEU A 14 5.59 -15.09 -12.52
CA LEU A 14 5.51 -13.89 -13.38
C LEU A 14 4.36 -14.04 -14.38
N GLY A 15 4.28 -15.17 -15.08
CA GLY A 15 3.21 -15.45 -16.03
C GLY A 15 1.83 -15.46 -15.38
N ALA A 16 1.67 -16.13 -14.24
CA ALA A 16 0.41 -16.16 -13.49
C ALA A 16 0.02 -14.77 -12.97
N SER A 17 0.96 -13.97 -12.47
CA SER A 17 0.68 -12.60 -11.99
C SER A 17 0.20 -11.69 -13.11
N ALA A 18 0.79 -11.79 -14.31
CA ALA A 18 0.35 -11.03 -15.49
C ALA A 18 -1.06 -11.49 -15.95
N LEU A 19 -1.33 -12.80 -15.98
CA LEU A 19 -2.66 -13.31 -16.33
C LEU A 19 -3.74 -12.91 -15.31
N LEU A 20 -3.46 -12.99 -14.02
CA LEU A 20 -4.40 -12.57 -12.99
C LEU A 20 -4.68 -11.06 -13.06
N THR A 21 -3.65 -10.26 -13.35
CA THR A 21 -3.82 -8.82 -13.60
C THR A 21 -4.71 -8.58 -14.83
N ALA A 22 -4.49 -9.33 -15.92
CA ALA A 22 -5.33 -9.27 -17.10
C ALA A 22 -6.80 -9.60 -16.81
N ILE A 23 -7.06 -10.66 -16.04
CA ILE A 23 -8.40 -11.06 -15.63
C ILE A 23 -9.07 -9.94 -14.82
N GLY A 24 -8.38 -9.39 -13.82
CA GLY A 24 -8.91 -8.29 -13.01
C GLY A 24 -9.27 -7.07 -13.85
N TYR A 25 -8.39 -6.68 -14.78
CA TYR A 25 -8.62 -5.53 -15.65
C TYR A 25 -9.76 -5.77 -16.66
N PHE A 26 -9.89 -6.99 -17.17
CA PHE A 26 -10.96 -7.36 -18.09
C PHE A 26 -12.32 -7.14 -17.46
N PHE A 27 -12.52 -7.63 -16.24
CA PHE A 27 -13.80 -7.48 -15.55
C PHE A 27 -14.03 -6.04 -15.09
N ALA A 28 -12.99 -5.34 -14.62
CA ALA A 28 -13.10 -3.95 -14.22
C ALA A 28 -13.52 -2.99 -15.37
N SER A 29 -13.26 -3.34 -16.64
CA SER A 29 -13.62 -2.49 -17.79
C SER A 29 -15.13 -2.31 -18.05
N ASN A 30 -15.98 -3.10 -17.39
CA ASN A 30 -17.45 -3.04 -17.45
C ASN A 30 -18.08 -3.02 -18.86
N TRP A 31 -18.50 -4.18 -19.33
CA TRP A 31 -19.01 -4.36 -20.70
C TRP A 31 -20.52 -4.18 -20.81
N GLU A 32 -21.00 -3.12 -21.44
CA GLU A 32 -22.45 -2.95 -21.70
C GLU A 32 -23.02 -3.98 -22.70
N LYS A 33 -22.22 -4.40 -23.69
CA LYS A 33 -22.68 -5.34 -24.73
C LYS A 33 -22.86 -6.78 -24.24
N LEU A 34 -22.26 -7.13 -23.10
CA LEU A 34 -22.39 -8.47 -22.53
C LEU A 34 -23.58 -8.49 -21.59
N ASN A 35 -24.47 -9.47 -21.79
CA ASN A 35 -25.53 -9.71 -20.83
C ASN A 35 -24.94 -10.23 -19.49
N ARG A 36 -25.75 -10.23 -18.43
CA ARG A 36 -25.30 -10.59 -17.08
C ARG A 36 -24.70 -12.01 -17.02
N LEU A 37 -25.30 -12.97 -17.73
CA LEU A 37 -24.80 -14.35 -17.77
C LEU A 37 -23.45 -14.46 -18.51
N GLU A 38 -23.29 -13.74 -19.61
CA GLU A 38 -22.04 -13.66 -20.38
C GLU A 38 -20.90 -13.03 -19.56
N LYS A 39 -21.22 -12.13 -18.62
CA LYS A 39 -20.24 -11.62 -17.65
C LYS A 39 -19.86 -12.69 -16.63
N PHE A 40 -20.81 -13.45 -16.10
CA PHE A 40 -20.56 -14.40 -15.00
C PHE A 40 -19.99 -15.76 -15.42
N ILE A 41 -20.37 -16.28 -16.59
CA ILE A 41 -19.90 -17.61 -17.04
C ILE A 41 -18.35 -17.69 -17.07
N PRO A 42 -17.62 -16.73 -17.67
CA PRO A 42 -16.17 -16.76 -17.69
C PRO A 42 -15.53 -16.79 -16.31
N ILE A 43 -16.08 -16.07 -15.32
CA ILE A 43 -15.49 -16.07 -13.98
C ILE A 43 -15.71 -17.40 -13.26
N PHE A 44 -16.87 -18.05 -13.41
CA PHE A 44 -17.10 -19.39 -12.87
C PHE A 44 -16.17 -20.42 -13.51
N VAL A 45 -15.98 -20.34 -14.85
CA VAL A 45 -15.04 -21.18 -15.58
C VAL A 45 -13.61 -20.97 -15.09
N LEU A 46 -13.19 -19.74 -14.79
CA LEU A 46 -11.87 -19.45 -14.24
C LEU A 46 -11.70 -20.02 -12.81
N ILE A 47 -12.67 -19.82 -11.92
CA ILE A 47 -12.62 -20.34 -10.55
C ILE A 47 -12.51 -21.86 -10.55
N LEU A 48 -13.43 -22.53 -11.26
CA LEU A 48 -13.48 -23.99 -11.36
C LEU A 48 -12.31 -24.55 -12.17
N GLY A 49 -11.89 -23.87 -13.22
CA GLY A 49 -10.75 -24.24 -14.06
C GLY A 49 -9.44 -24.20 -13.30
N PHE A 50 -9.17 -23.12 -12.56
CA PHE A 50 -7.98 -23.02 -11.72
C PHE A 50 -8.01 -24.00 -10.53
N TYR A 51 -9.18 -24.27 -9.96
CA TYR A 51 -9.32 -25.30 -8.94
C TYR A 51 -9.08 -26.72 -9.52
N GLY A 52 -9.70 -27.04 -10.66
CA GLY A 52 -9.52 -28.31 -11.36
C GLY A 52 -8.07 -28.53 -11.78
N LEU A 53 -7.41 -27.49 -12.28
CA LEU A 53 -5.98 -27.49 -12.59
C LEU A 53 -5.14 -27.74 -11.33
N SER A 54 -5.50 -27.12 -10.19
CA SER A 54 -4.84 -27.38 -8.90
C SER A 54 -4.97 -28.84 -8.48
N VAL A 55 -6.16 -29.44 -8.60
CA VAL A 55 -6.41 -30.85 -8.29
C VAL A 55 -5.60 -31.77 -9.21
N TRP A 56 -5.63 -31.52 -10.52
CA TRP A 56 -4.88 -32.29 -11.51
C TRP A 56 -3.37 -32.23 -11.26
N LEU A 57 -2.82 -31.04 -11.04
CA LEU A 57 -1.41 -30.85 -10.71
C LEU A 57 -1.04 -31.50 -9.37
N SER A 58 -1.94 -31.49 -8.39
CA SER A 58 -1.67 -32.13 -7.09
C SER A 58 -1.52 -33.65 -7.18
N ARG A 59 -1.98 -34.28 -8.27
CA ARG A 59 -1.81 -35.72 -8.55
C ARG A 59 -0.49 -36.03 -9.26
N GLN A 60 0.24 -35.01 -9.73
CA GLN A 60 1.50 -35.17 -10.43
C GLN A 60 2.69 -34.98 -9.48
N VAL A 61 3.70 -35.82 -9.62
CA VAL A 61 4.93 -35.76 -8.81
C VAL A 61 5.68 -34.46 -9.12
N GLY A 62 6.10 -33.74 -8.08
CA GLY A 62 6.87 -32.48 -8.18
C GLY A 62 6.09 -31.25 -8.64
N ARG A 63 4.77 -31.33 -8.79
CA ARG A 63 3.91 -30.19 -9.21
C ARG A 63 3.21 -29.47 -8.06
N ASP A 64 3.60 -29.72 -6.82
CA ASP A 64 2.98 -29.13 -5.61
C ASP A 64 2.95 -27.60 -5.63
N PHE A 65 4.06 -26.96 -6.02
CA PHE A 65 4.13 -25.50 -6.16
C PHE A 65 3.08 -24.97 -7.15
N LEU A 66 2.96 -25.63 -8.30
CA LEU A 66 2.06 -25.20 -9.37
C LEU A 66 0.59 -25.45 -8.99
N SER A 67 0.33 -26.53 -8.25
CA SER A 67 -0.97 -26.81 -7.65
C SER A 67 -1.40 -25.73 -6.64
N LYS A 68 -0.49 -25.31 -5.75
CA LYS A 68 -0.71 -24.21 -4.80
C LYS A 68 -0.94 -22.87 -5.51
N LEU A 69 -0.14 -22.57 -6.52
CA LEU A 69 -0.27 -21.36 -7.33
C LEU A 69 -1.61 -21.32 -8.07
N SER A 70 -2.04 -22.45 -8.65
CA SER A 70 -3.34 -22.56 -9.32
C SER A 70 -4.52 -22.43 -8.35
N LEU A 71 -4.42 -23.00 -7.15
CA LEU A 71 -5.43 -22.80 -6.12
C LEU A 71 -5.51 -21.32 -5.70
N PHE A 72 -4.36 -20.66 -5.56
CA PHE A 72 -4.30 -19.24 -5.26
C PHE A 72 -4.93 -18.39 -6.37
N ALA A 73 -4.65 -18.72 -7.63
CA ALA A 73 -5.32 -18.11 -8.77
C ALA A 73 -6.86 -18.29 -8.71
N SER A 74 -7.36 -19.46 -8.30
CA SER A 74 -8.80 -19.69 -8.07
C SER A 74 -9.37 -18.76 -6.98
N CYS A 75 -8.65 -18.58 -5.87
CA CYS A 75 -9.04 -17.67 -4.79
C CYS A 75 -9.02 -16.18 -5.21
N ILE A 76 -8.05 -15.78 -6.05
CA ILE A 76 -8.01 -14.42 -6.61
C ILE A 76 -9.18 -14.21 -7.58
N SER A 77 -9.47 -15.17 -8.47
CA SER A 77 -10.62 -15.13 -9.37
C SER A 77 -11.95 -15.05 -8.60
N PHE A 78 -12.08 -15.73 -7.46
CA PHE A 78 -13.25 -15.58 -6.60
C PHE A 78 -13.44 -14.13 -6.11
N GLY A 79 -12.36 -13.47 -5.67
CA GLY A 79 -12.39 -12.06 -5.31
C GLY A 79 -12.87 -11.15 -6.46
N PHE A 80 -12.33 -11.36 -7.66
CA PHE A 80 -12.82 -10.65 -8.86
C PHE A 80 -14.28 -10.96 -9.17
N GLY A 81 -14.73 -12.19 -8.94
CA GLY A 81 -16.13 -12.57 -9.11
C GLY A 81 -17.09 -11.84 -8.18
N ILE A 82 -16.73 -11.65 -6.91
CA ILE A 82 -17.55 -10.85 -5.98
C ILE A 82 -17.62 -9.39 -6.46
N GLY A 83 -16.48 -8.81 -6.84
CA GLY A 83 -16.44 -7.46 -7.40
C GLY A 83 -17.31 -7.31 -8.65
N LEU A 84 -17.26 -8.29 -9.55
CA LEU A 84 -18.08 -8.32 -10.76
C LEU A 84 -19.58 -8.41 -10.46
N ILE A 85 -19.99 -9.18 -9.44
CA ILE A 85 -21.39 -9.21 -8.98
C ILE A 85 -21.79 -7.83 -8.46
N GLY A 86 -20.94 -7.22 -7.62
CA GLY A 86 -21.14 -5.87 -7.10
C GLY A 86 -21.39 -4.85 -8.21
N GLN A 87 -20.51 -4.87 -9.20
CA GLN A 87 -20.55 -4.04 -10.40
C GLN A 87 -21.78 -4.29 -11.27
N THR A 88 -22.13 -5.57 -11.53
CA THR A 88 -23.23 -5.94 -12.45
C THR A 88 -24.61 -5.59 -11.90
N TYR A 89 -24.77 -5.56 -10.57
CA TYR A 89 -26.03 -5.24 -9.91
C TYR A 89 -26.05 -3.83 -9.29
N ASN A 90 -25.07 -2.97 -9.59
CA ASN A 90 -25.00 -1.61 -9.03
C ASN A 90 -25.14 -1.56 -7.51
N SER A 91 -24.61 -2.59 -6.83
CA SER A 91 -24.59 -2.65 -5.37
C SER A 91 -23.27 -2.08 -4.87
N HIS A 92 -23.26 -1.52 -3.66
CA HIS A 92 -22.09 -0.88 -3.06
C HIS A 92 -20.86 -1.81 -3.00
N ALA A 93 -19.99 -1.72 -4.02
CA ALA A 93 -18.78 -2.54 -4.13
C ALA A 93 -17.57 -1.93 -3.42
N ASP A 94 -17.67 -0.66 -2.99
CA ASP A 94 -16.73 -0.03 -2.04
C ASP A 94 -17.02 -0.41 -0.58
N SER A 95 -18.00 -1.29 -0.34
CA SER A 95 -18.33 -1.73 1.01
C SER A 95 -17.33 -2.77 1.52
N TYR A 96 -17.09 -2.72 2.83
CA TYR A 96 -16.34 -3.74 3.56
C TYR A 96 -16.79 -5.19 3.27
N SER A 97 -18.04 -5.38 2.83
CA SER A 97 -18.64 -6.70 2.60
C SER A 97 -17.91 -7.49 1.52
N LEU A 98 -17.44 -6.85 0.44
CA LEU A 98 -16.68 -7.49 -0.62
C LEU A 98 -15.40 -8.12 -0.06
N PHE A 99 -14.63 -7.32 0.68
CA PHE A 99 -13.38 -7.75 1.28
C PHE A 99 -13.60 -8.79 2.37
N LEU A 100 -14.70 -8.70 3.12
CA LEU A 100 -15.07 -9.68 4.15
C LEU A 100 -15.37 -11.05 3.52
N VAL A 101 -16.20 -11.08 2.48
CA VAL A 101 -16.58 -12.33 1.80
C VAL A 101 -15.35 -12.97 1.14
N TRP A 102 -14.42 -12.17 0.62
CA TRP A 102 -13.15 -12.67 0.09
C TRP A 102 -12.17 -13.13 1.19
N PHE A 103 -12.15 -12.43 2.33
CA PHE A 103 -11.30 -12.76 3.47
C PHE A 103 -11.57 -14.17 4.02
N LEU A 104 -12.84 -14.57 4.12
CA LEU A 104 -13.26 -15.87 4.69
C LEU A 104 -12.58 -17.09 4.02
N PRO A 105 -12.66 -17.31 2.70
CA PRO A 105 -11.93 -18.40 2.08
C PRO A 105 -10.40 -18.18 2.12
N ALA A 106 -9.91 -16.95 2.02
CA ALA A 106 -8.47 -16.67 2.06
C ALA A 106 -7.84 -17.12 3.39
N ILE A 107 -8.47 -16.83 4.53
CA ILE A 107 -7.96 -17.23 5.85
C ILE A 107 -8.06 -18.74 6.05
N LEU A 108 -9.15 -19.36 5.57
CA LEU A 108 -9.30 -20.81 5.61
C LEU A 108 -8.20 -21.47 4.77
N TYR A 109 -7.95 -21.01 3.54
CA TYR A 109 -6.82 -21.49 2.74
C TYR A 109 -5.47 -21.23 3.39
N ALA A 110 -5.29 -20.14 4.14
CA ALA A 110 -4.06 -19.88 4.89
C ALA A 110 -3.81 -20.96 5.96
N ILE A 111 -4.84 -21.28 6.76
CA ILE A 111 -4.78 -22.33 7.80
C ILE A 111 -4.53 -23.70 7.18
N LEU A 112 -5.23 -23.98 6.09
CA LEU A 112 -5.28 -25.25 5.40
C LEU A 112 -3.98 -25.55 4.65
N THR A 113 -3.50 -24.61 3.85
CA THR A 113 -2.30 -24.79 3.01
C THR A 113 -1.00 -24.41 3.71
N LYS A 114 -1.07 -23.62 4.79
CA LYS A 114 0.07 -23.00 5.50
C LYS A 114 1.04 -22.28 4.56
N TRP A 115 0.54 -21.74 3.46
CA TRP A 115 1.34 -21.09 2.45
C TRP A 115 1.36 -19.57 2.65
N GLN A 116 2.57 -18.99 2.66
CA GLN A 116 2.80 -17.57 2.99
C GLN A 116 1.91 -16.57 2.23
N PRO A 117 1.67 -16.72 0.91
CA PRO A 117 0.81 -15.80 0.16
C PRO A 117 -0.62 -15.71 0.70
N TYR A 118 -1.20 -16.80 1.21
CA TYR A 118 -2.53 -16.77 1.81
C TYR A 118 -2.57 -16.02 3.14
N TYR A 119 -1.53 -16.15 3.97
CA TYR A 119 -1.43 -15.35 5.19
C TYR A 119 -1.37 -13.85 4.87
N VAL A 120 -0.57 -13.46 3.87
CA VAL A 120 -0.45 -12.06 3.44
C VAL A 120 -1.77 -11.56 2.84
N LEU A 121 -2.40 -12.34 1.95
CA LEU A 121 -3.70 -11.98 1.35
C LEU A 121 -4.78 -11.81 2.43
N SER A 122 -4.87 -12.75 3.37
CA SER A 122 -5.85 -12.68 4.47
C SER A 122 -5.61 -11.48 5.38
N TYR A 123 -4.34 -11.19 5.69
CA TYR A 123 -3.98 -10.02 6.49
C TYR A 123 -4.43 -8.73 5.80
N LEU A 124 -4.16 -8.58 4.49
CA LEU A 124 -4.57 -7.41 3.72
C LEU A 124 -6.09 -7.28 3.64
N LEU A 125 -6.80 -8.35 3.26
CA LEU A 125 -8.26 -8.35 3.15
C LEU A 125 -8.94 -8.07 4.49
N GLY A 126 -8.44 -8.63 5.59
CA GLY A 126 -8.98 -8.39 6.92
C GLY A 126 -8.81 -6.93 7.37
N HIS A 127 -7.66 -6.32 7.07
CA HIS A 127 -7.42 -4.90 7.39
C HIS A 127 -8.27 -3.98 6.51
N LEU A 128 -8.40 -4.28 5.21
CA LEU A 128 -9.29 -3.53 4.31
C LEU A 128 -10.75 -3.63 4.75
N THR A 129 -11.19 -4.83 5.15
CA THR A 129 -12.53 -5.05 5.71
C THR A 129 -12.76 -4.20 6.95
N TYR A 130 -11.82 -4.24 7.91
CA TYR A 130 -11.93 -3.47 9.15
C TYR A 130 -11.95 -1.96 8.87
N GLY A 131 -11.02 -1.49 8.03
CA GLY A 131 -10.89 -0.08 7.67
C GLY A 131 -12.15 0.44 7.00
N LEU A 132 -12.66 -0.24 5.97
CA LEU A 132 -13.84 0.20 5.22
C LEU A 132 -15.15 0.00 5.98
N PHE A 133 -15.19 -0.85 7.00
CA PHE A 133 -16.38 -1.01 7.84
C PHE A 133 -16.60 0.21 8.72
N PHE A 134 -15.52 0.72 9.31
CA PHE A 134 -15.57 1.87 10.22
C PHE A 134 -15.32 3.21 9.53
N PHE A 135 -14.56 3.21 8.43
CA PHE A 135 -14.20 4.39 7.64
C PHE A 135 -14.52 4.13 6.15
N PRO A 136 -15.81 4.11 5.77
CA PRO A 136 -16.22 3.83 4.39
C PRO A 136 -15.68 4.86 3.38
N LYS A 137 -15.48 6.11 3.84
CA LYS A 137 -14.89 7.20 3.06
C LYS A 137 -13.59 7.66 3.73
N TRP A 138 -12.62 8.07 2.92
CA TRP A 138 -11.39 8.68 3.43
C TRP A 138 -11.70 9.98 4.16
N GLY A 139 -11.22 10.10 5.40
CA GLY A 139 -11.49 11.26 6.26
C GLY A 139 -12.83 11.23 6.97
N ASP A 140 -13.62 10.15 6.81
CA ASP A 140 -14.79 9.91 7.64
C ASP A 140 -14.32 9.55 9.04
N TYR A 141 -14.70 10.34 10.04
CA TYR A 141 -14.39 10.09 11.45
C TYR A 141 -15.71 10.08 12.22
N SER A 142 -15.79 9.29 13.30
CA SER A 142 -16.94 9.43 14.21
C SER A 142 -16.97 10.85 14.76
N GLU A 143 -18.15 11.43 14.92
CA GLU A 143 -18.33 12.72 15.61
C GLU A 143 -17.73 12.70 17.02
N SER A 144 -17.65 11.51 17.64
CA SER A 144 -16.94 11.32 18.89
C SER A 144 -15.50 10.84 18.65
N GLU A 145 -14.53 11.66 19.05
CA GLU A 145 -13.11 11.29 19.05
C GLU A 145 -12.85 9.95 19.76
N GLY A 146 -13.54 9.72 20.90
CA GLY A 146 -13.41 8.51 21.69
C GLY A 146 -13.78 7.24 20.92
N ALA A 147 -14.82 7.27 20.07
CA ALA A 147 -15.18 6.13 19.24
C ALA A 147 -14.15 5.89 18.13
N THR A 148 -13.67 6.95 17.48
CA THR A 148 -12.60 6.84 16.46
C THR A 148 -11.33 6.23 17.06
N ILE A 149 -10.93 6.67 18.26
CA ILE A 149 -9.78 6.09 18.97
C ILE A 149 -10.07 4.62 19.35
N ALA A 150 -11.26 4.30 19.85
CA ALA A 150 -11.62 2.92 20.20
C ALA A 150 -11.56 1.98 18.99
N ILE A 151 -11.96 2.44 17.81
CA ILE A 151 -11.84 1.71 16.54
C ILE A 151 -10.36 1.45 16.23
N TRP A 152 -9.51 2.49 16.23
CA TRP A 152 -8.08 2.29 16.00
C TRP A 152 -7.46 1.33 17.03
N LEU A 153 -7.80 1.47 18.30
CA LEU A 153 -7.34 0.56 19.37
C LEU A 153 -7.84 -0.88 19.17
N GLY A 154 -9.05 -1.08 18.64
CA GLY A 154 -9.56 -2.39 18.24
C GLY A 154 -8.63 -3.06 17.22
N LEU A 155 -8.19 -2.32 16.20
CA LEU A 155 -7.22 -2.81 15.21
C LEU A 155 -5.84 -3.08 15.82
N ALA A 156 -5.41 -2.27 16.78
CA ALA A 156 -4.16 -2.50 17.53
C ALA A 156 -4.22 -3.79 18.36
N ILE A 157 -5.37 -4.08 18.99
CA ILE A 157 -5.60 -5.34 19.72
C ILE A 157 -5.47 -6.53 18.78
N VAL A 158 -6.13 -6.49 17.61
CA VAL A 158 -6.04 -7.55 16.59
C VAL A 158 -4.58 -7.81 16.20
N ASN A 159 -3.82 -6.75 15.90
CA ASN A 159 -2.40 -6.86 15.53
C ASN A 159 -1.53 -7.39 16.67
N THR A 160 -1.81 -6.97 17.91
CA THR A 160 -1.13 -7.48 19.11
C THR A 160 -1.41 -8.98 19.30
N THR A 161 -2.66 -9.41 19.14
CA THR A 161 -3.03 -10.83 19.21
C THR A 161 -2.33 -11.64 18.12
N LEU A 162 -2.32 -11.15 16.87
CA LEU A 162 -1.61 -11.81 15.77
C LEU A 162 -0.11 -11.93 16.06
N PHE A 163 0.51 -10.84 16.54
CA PHE A 163 1.91 -10.85 16.97
C PHE A 163 2.19 -11.93 18.03
N VAL A 164 1.34 -12.04 19.06
CA VAL A 164 1.47 -13.06 20.11
C VAL A 164 1.27 -14.48 19.54
N LEU A 165 0.34 -14.67 18.61
CA LEU A 165 0.12 -15.98 17.96
C LEU A 165 1.31 -16.41 17.11
N PHE A 166 1.93 -15.47 16.38
CA PHE A 166 3.15 -15.74 15.63
C PHE A 166 4.32 -16.02 16.56
N GLU A 167 4.43 -15.29 17.68
CA GLU A 167 5.49 -15.49 18.66
C GLU A 167 5.41 -16.84 19.35
N LYS A 168 4.20 -17.28 19.71
CA LYS A 168 3.97 -18.61 20.30
C LYS A 168 4.11 -19.75 19.29
N GLY A 169 4.43 -19.47 18.02
CA GLY A 169 4.57 -20.47 16.97
C GLY A 169 3.27 -21.20 16.60
N ARG A 170 2.10 -20.68 17.02
CA ARG A 170 0.78 -21.24 16.66
C ARG A 170 0.51 -21.06 15.17
N ILE A 171 0.97 -19.95 14.61
CA ILE A 171 0.98 -19.64 13.18
C ILE A 171 2.41 -19.23 12.83
N TYR A 172 2.96 -19.71 11.71
CA TYR A 172 4.32 -19.36 11.31
C TYR A 172 4.30 -18.37 10.14
N SER A 173 4.62 -17.10 10.43
CA SER A 173 4.85 -16.06 9.42
C SER A 173 5.81 -15.01 9.97
N PRO A 174 7.13 -15.15 9.73
CA PRO A 174 8.11 -14.18 10.21
C PRO A 174 7.87 -12.76 9.70
N PHE A 175 7.40 -12.65 8.44
CA PHE A 175 7.04 -11.38 7.83
C PHE A 175 5.85 -10.73 8.54
N LEU A 176 4.74 -11.44 8.75
CA LEU A 176 3.57 -10.85 9.41
C LEU A 176 3.77 -10.63 10.90
N LYS A 177 4.62 -11.42 11.57
CA LYS A 177 5.06 -11.12 12.93
C LYS A 177 5.70 -9.73 12.99
N TRP A 178 6.64 -9.46 12.09
CA TRP A 178 7.30 -8.17 12.00
C TRP A 178 6.30 -7.06 11.63
N VAL A 179 5.45 -7.25 10.61
CA VAL A 179 4.45 -6.26 10.20
C VAL A 179 3.47 -5.94 11.34
N SER A 180 2.93 -6.94 12.03
CA SER A 180 1.95 -6.73 13.12
C SER A 180 2.57 -5.94 14.29
N PHE A 181 3.85 -6.18 14.59
CA PHE A 181 4.60 -5.39 15.57
C PHE A 181 4.71 -3.91 15.14
N GLN A 182 5.06 -3.63 13.88
CA GLN A 182 5.17 -2.25 13.38
C GLN A 182 3.79 -1.56 13.37
N VAL A 183 2.76 -2.23 12.85
CA VAL A 183 1.40 -1.68 12.72
C VAL A 183 0.82 -1.33 14.09
N THR A 184 1.03 -2.17 15.10
CA THR A 184 0.57 -1.89 16.47
C THR A 184 1.13 -0.55 16.98
N ILE A 185 2.45 -0.34 16.89
CA ILE A 185 3.08 0.89 17.37
C ILE A 185 2.65 2.10 16.52
N GLY A 186 2.54 1.91 15.20
CA GLY A 186 2.05 2.95 14.28
C GLY A 186 0.65 3.43 14.61
N ILE A 187 -0.26 2.52 14.99
CA ILE A 187 -1.60 2.89 15.43
C ILE A 187 -1.55 3.74 16.70
N PHE A 188 -0.76 3.35 17.71
CA PHE A 188 -0.59 4.15 18.93
C PHE A 188 -0.01 5.53 18.65
N LEU A 189 0.87 5.66 17.65
CA LEU A 189 1.37 6.96 17.22
C LEU A 189 0.26 7.81 16.58
N ILE A 190 -0.54 7.23 15.69
CA ILE A 190 -1.66 7.91 15.01
C ILE A 190 -2.68 8.44 16.04
N VAL A 191 -3.15 7.60 16.96
CA VAL A 191 -4.16 8.01 17.97
C VAL A 191 -3.61 8.98 19.00
N SER A 192 -2.29 9.13 19.11
CA SER A 192 -1.66 10.12 19.97
C SER A 192 -1.67 11.53 19.38
N PHE A 193 -2.00 11.69 18.09
CA PHE A 193 -1.82 12.95 17.37
C PHE A 193 -2.83 14.01 17.86
N SER A 194 -2.35 14.97 18.66
CA SER A 194 -3.21 15.90 19.42
C SER A 194 -3.98 16.87 18.54
N HIS A 195 -3.50 17.13 17.32
CA HIS A 195 -4.19 18.00 16.36
C HIS A 195 -5.39 17.31 15.69
N THR A 196 -5.38 15.98 15.60
CA THR A 196 -6.54 15.21 15.09
C THR A 196 -7.50 14.81 16.22
N PHE A 197 -6.98 14.60 17.43
CA PHE A 197 -7.75 14.22 18.61
C PHE A 197 -7.53 15.25 19.71
N GLU A 198 -8.29 16.34 19.70
CA GLU A 198 -8.07 17.48 20.60
C GLU A 198 -8.32 17.12 22.07
N LYS A 199 -9.35 16.32 22.35
CA LYS A 199 -9.73 15.96 23.73
C LYS A 199 -8.85 14.85 24.30
N PHE A 200 -8.58 13.82 23.48
CA PHE A 200 -7.94 12.59 23.95
C PHE A 200 -6.50 12.41 23.50
N GLY A 201 -6.04 13.10 22.44
CA GLY A 201 -4.72 12.89 21.85
C GLY A 201 -3.57 13.08 22.84
N LEU A 202 -3.68 14.08 23.72
CA LEU A 202 -2.71 14.29 24.80
C LEU A 202 -2.62 13.09 25.75
N TRP A 203 -3.77 12.53 26.15
CA TRP A 203 -3.84 11.36 27.02
C TRP A 203 -3.34 10.09 26.34
N MET A 204 -3.52 9.98 25.02
CA MET A 204 -3.03 8.87 24.20
C MET A 204 -1.50 8.81 24.08
N ASN A 205 -0.77 9.83 24.55
CA ASN A 205 0.68 9.74 24.71
C ASN A 205 1.10 8.72 25.80
N LEU A 206 0.33 8.56 26.87
CA LEU A 206 0.62 7.57 27.93
C LEU A 206 0.64 6.13 27.41
N PRO A 207 -0.40 5.63 26.71
CA PRO A 207 -0.37 4.30 26.14
C PRO A 207 0.68 4.16 25.03
N LEU A 208 0.96 5.22 24.25
CA LEU A 208 2.08 5.21 23.29
C LEU A 208 3.42 4.95 24.00
N ILE A 209 3.71 5.68 25.08
CA ILE A 209 4.93 5.48 25.88
C ILE A 209 4.97 4.06 26.45
N ALA A 210 3.85 3.57 26.99
CA ALA A 210 3.76 2.21 27.53
C ALA A 210 4.06 1.14 26.45
N VAL A 211 3.50 1.29 25.25
CA VAL A 211 3.72 0.36 24.13
C VAL A 211 5.17 0.41 23.64
N LEU A 212 5.78 1.59 23.56
CA LEU A 212 7.20 1.73 23.23
C LEU A 212 8.10 1.08 24.30
N ALA A 213 7.78 1.27 25.58
CA ALA A 213 8.49 0.61 26.68
C ALA A 213 8.34 -0.91 26.61
N LEU A 214 7.13 -1.43 26.36
CA LEU A 214 6.87 -2.86 26.15
C LEU A 214 7.63 -3.41 24.94
N ALA A 215 7.73 -2.65 23.85
CA ALA A 215 8.51 -3.03 22.68
C ALA A 215 10.00 -3.17 22.99
N ILE A 216 10.57 -2.25 23.77
CA ILE A 216 11.96 -2.31 24.24
C ILE A 216 12.16 -3.49 25.20
N LEU A 217 11.26 -3.68 26.16
CA LEU A 217 11.29 -4.80 27.11
C LEU A 217 11.19 -6.15 26.40
N TYR A 218 10.30 -6.27 25.41
CA TYR A 218 10.16 -7.45 24.57
C TYR A 218 11.46 -7.75 23.83
N ALA A 219 12.06 -6.73 23.20
CA ALA A 219 13.33 -6.89 22.49
C ALA A 219 14.44 -7.36 23.44
N HIS A 220 14.53 -6.79 24.64
CA HIS A 220 15.51 -7.19 25.64
C HIS A 220 15.27 -8.62 26.15
N ARG A 221 14.01 -8.98 26.42
CA ARG A 221 13.63 -10.33 26.87
C ARG A 221 13.91 -11.40 25.82
N THR A 222 13.60 -11.12 24.56
CA THR A 222 13.83 -12.06 23.46
C THR A 222 15.25 -12.03 22.92
N GLN A 223 16.11 -11.14 23.44
CA GLN A 223 17.47 -10.90 22.96
C GLN A 223 17.49 -10.65 21.44
N ASN A 224 16.43 -10.03 20.92
CA ASN A 224 16.28 -9.83 19.48
C ASN A 224 16.65 -8.40 19.09
N LYS A 225 17.87 -8.27 18.56
CA LYS A 225 18.43 -7.00 18.08
C LYS A 225 17.53 -6.29 17.07
N MET A 226 16.86 -7.01 16.19
CA MET A 226 15.97 -6.41 15.18
C MET A 226 14.85 -5.60 15.84
N TYR A 227 14.15 -6.16 16.81
CA TYR A 227 13.03 -5.50 17.49
C TYR A 227 13.50 -4.31 18.35
N LEU A 228 14.68 -4.40 18.96
CA LEU A 228 15.24 -3.26 19.72
C LEU A 228 15.48 -2.06 18.80
N LEU A 229 15.99 -2.31 17.59
CA LEU A 229 16.28 -1.26 16.63
C LEU A 229 15.01 -0.58 16.13
N PHE A 230 13.98 -1.36 15.79
CA PHE A 230 12.70 -0.80 15.38
C PHE A 230 11.97 -0.09 16.52
N ALA A 231 12.05 -0.59 17.76
CA ALA A 231 11.52 0.13 18.91
C ALA A 231 12.19 1.50 19.08
N GLY A 232 13.52 1.58 18.93
CA GLY A 232 14.26 2.84 18.92
C GLY A 232 13.87 3.79 17.77
N LEU A 233 13.57 3.26 16.58
CA LEU A 233 13.02 4.06 15.47
C LEU A 233 11.68 4.66 15.83
N TRP A 234 10.78 3.86 16.39
CA TRP A 234 9.47 4.35 16.79
C TRP A 234 9.54 5.39 17.91
N VAL A 235 10.46 5.24 18.87
CA VAL A 235 10.74 6.29 19.87
C VAL A 235 11.19 7.57 19.17
N SER A 236 12.12 7.48 18.22
CA SER A 236 12.59 8.65 17.47
C SER A 236 11.48 9.29 16.66
N ALA A 237 10.68 8.49 15.95
CA ALA A 237 9.54 8.97 15.16
C ALA A 237 8.47 9.63 16.04
N ALA A 238 8.15 9.04 17.19
CA ALA A 238 7.22 9.61 18.15
C ALA A 238 7.71 10.97 18.65
N ILE A 239 8.99 11.07 19.02
CA ILE A 239 9.58 12.34 19.48
C ILE A 239 9.47 13.43 18.40
N ILE A 240 9.73 13.11 17.13
CA ILE A 240 9.59 14.08 16.03
C ILE A 240 8.14 14.52 15.86
N VAL A 241 7.20 13.57 15.82
CA VAL A 241 5.79 13.89 15.65
C VAL A 241 5.33 14.83 16.76
N LYS A 242 5.71 14.55 18.01
CA LYS A 242 5.43 15.44 19.14
C LYS A 242 6.14 16.78 19.04
N TYR A 243 7.38 16.81 18.58
CA TYR A 243 8.09 18.07 18.37
C TYR A 243 7.40 18.96 17.31
N ILE A 244 6.94 18.37 16.21
CA ILE A 244 6.18 19.08 15.18
C ILE A 244 4.84 19.59 15.74
N GLU A 245 4.11 18.78 16.50
CA GLU A 245 2.86 19.22 17.17
C GLU A 245 3.10 20.44 18.07
N VAL A 246 4.18 20.42 18.86
CA VAL A 246 4.52 21.52 19.76
C VAL A 246 4.96 22.76 18.99
N ILE A 247 5.75 22.62 17.91
CA ILE A 247 6.08 23.76 17.03
C ILE A 247 4.81 24.44 16.52
N ILE A 248 3.87 23.65 15.98
CA ILE A 248 2.66 24.19 15.37
C ILE A 248 1.87 25.00 16.42
N SER A 249 1.82 24.51 17.65
CA SER A 249 1.01 25.10 18.72
C SER A 249 1.70 26.25 19.47
N TYR A 250 3.05 26.23 19.57
CA TYR A 250 3.82 27.10 20.47
C TYR A 250 5.03 27.77 19.81
N HIS A 251 4.95 28.13 18.52
CA HIS A 251 6.03 28.83 17.81
C HIS A 251 6.25 30.25 18.39
N ASN A 252 7.25 30.38 19.27
CA ASN A 252 7.73 31.68 19.75
C ASN A 252 9.26 31.68 19.82
N GLU A 253 9.86 32.84 20.05
CA GLU A 253 11.32 33.00 20.08
C GLU A 253 12.00 32.08 21.09
N LEU A 254 11.46 32.06 22.32
CA LEU A 254 11.98 31.23 23.42
C LEU A 254 11.93 29.74 23.05
N PHE A 255 10.86 29.30 22.41
CA PHE A 255 10.67 27.92 21.99
C PHE A 255 11.80 27.47 21.04
N PHE A 256 12.16 28.27 20.04
CA PHE A 256 13.24 27.91 19.11
C PHE A 256 14.62 27.90 19.79
N ILE A 257 14.86 28.80 20.76
CA ILE A 257 16.10 28.80 21.55
C ILE A 257 16.21 27.52 22.40
N VAL A 258 15.14 27.17 23.13
CA VAL A 258 15.10 25.93 23.93
C VAL A 258 15.18 24.68 23.05
N SER A 259 14.58 24.74 21.86
CA SER A 259 14.61 23.65 20.89
C SER A 259 16.02 23.32 20.39
N LEU A 260 16.92 24.30 20.35
CA LEU A 260 18.33 24.05 20.05
C LEU A 260 18.96 23.09 21.07
N LEU A 261 18.72 23.33 22.37
CA LEU A 261 19.20 22.46 23.44
C LEU A 261 18.56 21.07 23.32
N PHE A 262 17.26 21.02 23.05
CA PHE A 262 16.53 19.76 22.85
C PHE A 262 17.12 18.94 21.70
N ILE A 263 17.44 19.55 20.55
CA ILE A 263 18.08 18.86 19.42
C ILE A 263 19.44 18.30 19.81
N ILE A 264 20.26 19.07 20.53
CA ILE A 264 21.57 18.60 21.00
C ILE A 264 21.41 17.37 21.90
N VAL A 265 20.48 17.42 22.85
CA VAL A 265 20.16 16.30 23.74
C VAL A 265 19.64 15.10 22.95
N PHE A 266 18.74 15.33 22.00
CA PHE A 266 18.15 14.28 21.15
C PHE A 266 19.21 13.57 20.29
N ILE A 267 20.11 14.33 19.66
CA ILE A 267 21.24 13.77 18.90
C ILE A 267 22.15 12.97 19.84
N GLY A 268 22.48 13.51 21.02
CA GLY A 268 23.29 12.84 22.03
C GLY A 268 22.68 11.52 22.51
N ALA A 269 21.38 11.53 22.83
CA ALA A 269 20.63 10.34 23.26
C ALA A 269 20.63 9.25 22.17
N ASN A 270 20.42 9.64 20.92
CA ASN A 270 20.51 8.73 19.78
C ASN A 270 21.90 8.14 19.60
N VAL A 271 22.97 8.94 19.73
CA VAL A 271 24.35 8.43 19.72
C VAL A 271 24.54 7.38 20.80
N MET A 272 24.11 7.68 22.03
CA MET A 272 24.23 6.76 23.17
C MET A 272 23.46 5.46 22.91
N PHE A 273 22.22 5.55 22.42
CA PHE A 273 21.42 4.39 22.07
C PHE A 273 22.09 3.53 20.99
N MET A 274 22.64 4.15 19.94
CA MET A 274 23.35 3.43 18.89
C MET A 274 24.61 2.74 19.41
N ASN A 275 25.34 3.37 20.33
CA ASN A 275 26.51 2.76 20.97
C ASN A 275 26.10 1.58 21.86
N TYR A 276 25.02 1.72 22.63
CA TYR A 276 24.45 0.65 23.44
C TYR A 276 24.06 -0.56 22.59
N VAL A 277 23.30 -0.34 21.52
CA VAL A 277 22.90 -1.38 20.54
C VAL A 277 24.11 -2.12 19.94
N ARG A 278 25.18 -1.37 19.63
CA ARG A 278 26.39 -1.95 19.02
C ARG A 278 27.15 -2.80 20.02
N ALA A 279 27.21 -2.38 21.28
CA ALA A 279 27.82 -3.12 22.38
C ALA A 279 26.99 -4.35 22.80
N TRP A 280 25.67 -4.31 22.59
CA TRP A 280 24.78 -5.40 22.97
C TRP A 280 24.96 -6.63 22.05
N GLN A 281 25.45 -7.73 22.64
CA GLN A 281 25.60 -9.05 22.02
C GLN A 281 24.58 -10.02 22.63
N PRO A 282 23.60 -10.50 21.86
CA PRO A 282 22.59 -11.42 22.38
C PRO A 282 23.18 -12.81 22.65
N LYS A 283 22.73 -13.45 23.74
CA LYS A 283 23.28 -14.70 24.28
C LYS A 283 23.32 -15.87 23.27
N LEU A 284 22.35 -15.92 22.35
CA LEU A 284 22.27 -16.92 21.26
C LEU A 284 23.45 -16.85 20.27
N GLU A 285 24.04 -15.68 20.03
CA GLU A 285 25.23 -15.56 19.16
C GLU A 285 26.53 -16.01 19.85
N LEU A 286 26.53 -16.13 21.18
CA LEU A 286 27.68 -16.61 21.96
C LEU A 286 27.74 -18.14 22.00
N GLU A 287 26.59 -18.83 22.03
CA GLU A 287 26.53 -20.30 21.97
C GLU A 287 26.93 -20.85 20.60
N ASP A 288 26.46 -20.24 19.50
CA ASP A 288 26.82 -20.61 18.11
C ASP A 288 28.33 -20.47 17.82
N ARG A 289 29.05 -19.63 18.59
CA ARG A 289 30.52 -19.49 18.51
C ARG A 289 31.29 -20.48 19.36
N SER A 290 30.65 -21.11 20.35
CA SER A 290 31.28 -22.09 21.23
C SER A 290 31.22 -23.52 20.68
N THR A 291 30.37 -23.76 19.68
CA THR A 291 30.25 -25.04 18.95
C THR A 291 30.79 -24.91 17.54
N ASP A 292 32.08 -24.60 17.38
CA ASP A 292 32.76 -24.72 16.09
C ASP A 292 33.01 -26.22 15.78
N VAL A 293 32.00 -26.88 15.21
CA VAL A 293 32.17 -28.11 14.42
C VAL A 293 32.42 -27.69 12.98
N GLU A 294 33.47 -28.21 12.35
CA GLU A 294 33.86 -27.91 10.97
C GLU A 294 32.66 -28.02 9.99
N PRO A 295 32.45 -27.02 9.10
CA PRO A 295 31.28 -27.02 8.23
C PRO A 295 31.49 -27.98 7.05
N THR A 296 30.81 -29.13 7.09
CA THR A 296 30.61 -29.95 5.89
C THR A 296 29.43 -29.43 5.06
N THR A 297 29.77 -28.99 3.84
CA THR A 297 28.93 -28.88 2.63
C THR A 297 27.54 -28.21 2.69
N SER A 298 27.49 -27.03 2.05
CA SER A 298 26.40 -26.52 1.20
C SER A 298 24.95 -26.55 1.71
N ASP A 299 24.58 -25.56 2.51
CA ASP A 299 23.36 -24.78 2.26
C ASP A 299 23.49 -23.44 3.01
N ALA A 300 23.70 -22.35 2.26
CA ALA A 300 23.94 -21.02 2.80
C ALA A 300 22.64 -20.39 3.35
N ALA A 301 22.27 -20.79 4.58
CA ALA A 301 21.44 -19.97 5.44
C ALA A 301 22.16 -18.64 5.70
N PRO A 302 21.50 -17.48 5.56
CA PRO A 302 22.14 -16.20 5.81
C PRO A 302 22.56 -16.13 7.29
N LYS A 303 23.86 -15.93 7.56
CA LYS A 303 24.38 -15.73 8.92
C LYS A 303 23.60 -14.58 9.58
N HIS A 304 23.00 -14.85 10.75
CA HIS A 304 22.11 -13.94 11.47
C HIS A 304 22.73 -12.55 11.74
N GLY A 305 24.07 -12.47 11.78
CA GLY A 305 24.84 -11.24 11.98
C GLY A 305 24.83 -10.22 10.83
N ASP A 306 24.60 -10.62 9.57
CA ASP A 306 24.66 -9.66 8.44
C ASP A 306 23.41 -8.78 8.36
N PHE A 307 22.25 -9.35 8.67
CA PHE A 307 20.98 -8.62 8.70
C PHE A 307 20.93 -7.61 9.86
N SER A 308 21.42 -8.02 11.05
CA SER A 308 21.56 -7.13 12.21
C SER A 308 22.46 -5.93 11.91
N LYS A 309 23.61 -6.15 11.24
CA LYS A 309 24.49 -5.07 10.78
C LYS A 309 23.78 -4.14 9.79
N TRP A 310 23.00 -4.68 8.86
CA TRP A 310 22.23 -3.87 7.91
C TRP A 310 21.17 -3.01 8.59
N ILE A 311 20.43 -3.53 9.57
CA ILE A 311 19.42 -2.74 10.29
C ILE A 311 20.08 -1.62 11.10
N VAL A 312 21.19 -1.88 11.81
CA VAL A 312 21.93 -0.83 12.54
C VAL A 312 22.35 0.30 11.60
N ARG A 313 22.72 -0.04 10.36
CA ARG A 313 23.07 0.94 9.32
C ARG A 313 21.86 1.76 8.86
N VAL A 314 20.73 1.11 8.53
CA VAL A 314 19.48 1.79 8.15
C VAL A 314 19.00 2.70 9.27
N LEU A 315 18.99 2.19 10.51
CA LEU A 315 18.64 2.96 11.71
C LEU A 315 19.52 4.21 11.85
N SER A 316 20.84 4.07 11.69
CA SER A 316 21.76 5.20 11.77
C SER A 316 21.40 6.26 10.73
N ILE A 317 21.04 5.85 9.50
CA ILE A 317 20.58 6.79 8.46
C ILE A 317 19.28 7.47 8.88
N SER A 318 18.29 6.69 9.32
CA SER A 318 17.00 7.23 9.74
C SER A 318 17.19 8.29 10.82
N VAL A 319 17.97 7.99 11.85
CA VAL A 319 18.30 8.95 12.93
C VAL A 319 19.00 10.20 12.39
N ILE A 320 19.94 10.07 11.45
CA ILE A 320 20.60 11.23 10.83
C ILE A 320 19.58 12.08 10.07
N ILE A 321 18.72 11.47 9.25
CA ILE A 321 17.68 12.17 8.48
C ILE A 321 16.70 12.88 9.44
N ILE A 322 16.24 12.16 10.46
CA ILE A 322 15.35 12.65 11.50
C ILE A 322 15.96 13.85 12.24
N GLY A 323 17.18 13.71 12.74
CA GLY A 323 17.89 14.80 13.42
C GLY A 323 18.15 15.98 12.49
N SER A 324 18.35 15.72 11.20
CA SER A 324 18.61 16.77 10.22
C SER A 324 17.36 17.56 9.83
N LEU A 325 16.22 16.87 9.71
CA LEU A 325 14.91 17.50 9.55
C LEU A 325 14.60 18.40 10.75
N LEU A 326 14.77 17.85 11.96
CA LEU A 326 14.56 18.56 13.22
C LEU A 326 15.45 19.82 13.31
N GLY A 327 16.75 19.64 13.04
CA GLY A 327 17.74 20.71 13.02
C GLY A 327 17.40 21.79 11.99
N SER A 328 17.02 21.38 10.77
CA SER A 328 16.68 22.32 9.70
C SER A 328 15.45 23.16 10.04
N VAL A 329 14.36 22.55 10.49
CA VAL A 329 13.12 23.27 10.88
C VAL A 329 13.40 24.26 12.01
N THR A 330 14.19 23.86 12.99
CA THR A 330 14.53 24.72 14.14
C THR A 330 15.40 25.89 13.72
N LEU A 331 16.38 25.65 12.85
CA LEU A 331 17.23 26.72 12.33
C LEU A 331 16.43 27.70 11.47
N ILE A 332 15.49 27.23 10.64
CA ILE A 332 14.59 28.12 9.90
C ILE A 332 13.84 29.03 10.87
N GLY A 333 13.16 28.46 11.86
CA GLY A 333 12.42 29.25 12.84
C GLY A 333 13.29 30.19 13.67
N LEU A 334 14.51 29.78 14.04
CA LEU A 334 15.46 30.64 14.75
C LEU A 334 15.86 31.86 13.89
N PHE A 335 16.25 31.64 12.64
CA PHE A 335 16.67 32.73 11.76
C PHE A 335 15.53 33.68 11.40
N THR A 336 14.33 33.16 11.13
CA THR A 336 13.19 34.00 10.75
C THR A 336 12.55 34.69 11.96
N LEU A 337 12.27 33.97 13.05
CA LEU A 337 11.51 34.53 14.17
C LEU A 337 12.38 35.19 15.24
N VAL A 338 13.57 34.66 15.54
CA VAL A 338 14.44 35.22 16.60
C VAL A 338 15.34 36.30 16.06
N PHE A 339 15.97 36.07 14.92
CA PHE A 339 16.89 37.04 14.33
C PHE A 339 16.21 38.02 13.36
N GLY A 340 14.95 37.78 12.99
CA GLY A 340 14.21 38.63 12.04
C GLY A 340 14.83 38.64 10.64
N PHE A 341 15.58 37.59 10.28
CA PHE A 341 16.22 37.50 8.98
C PHE A 341 15.31 36.80 7.97
N ASP A 342 14.84 37.57 6.99
CA ASP A 342 14.01 37.05 5.89
C ASP A 342 14.81 36.70 4.62
N ASP A 343 16.11 37.04 4.54
CA ASP A 343 16.93 36.76 3.36
C ASP A 343 17.31 35.27 3.27
N PRO A 344 16.83 34.52 2.25
CA PRO A 344 17.16 33.11 2.09
C PRO A 344 18.66 32.84 1.86
N ASN A 345 19.44 33.85 1.47
CA ASN A 345 20.89 33.72 1.24
C ASN A 345 21.66 33.31 2.49
N ILE A 346 21.14 33.64 3.68
CA ILE A 346 21.75 33.27 4.94
C ILE A 346 21.77 31.75 5.10
N PHE A 347 20.70 31.06 4.68
CA PHE A 347 20.65 29.60 4.70
C PHE A 347 21.62 28.96 3.70
N ILE A 348 21.86 29.61 2.55
CA ILE A 348 22.89 29.18 1.59
C ILE A 348 24.28 29.28 2.23
N GLY A 349 24.61 30.42 2.83
CA GLY A 349 25.88 30.64 3.52
C GLY A 349 26.10 29.67 4.69
N TYR A 350 25.08 29.52 5.55
CA TYR A 350 25.08 28.54 6.63
C TYR A 350 25.27 27.11 6.11
N GLY A 351 24.57 26.75 5.04
CA GLY A 351 24.69 25.44 4.40
C GLY A 351 26.11 25.15 3.93
N LEU A 352 26.75 26.10 3.23
CA LEU A 352 28.13 25.96 2.78
C LEU A 352 29.11 25.79 3.94
N LEU A 353 29.02 26.67 4.96
CA LEU A 353 29.88 26.61 6.14
C LEU A 353 29.71 25.30 6.91
N SER A 354 28.48 24.85 7.09
CA SER A 354 28.16 23.61 7.79
C SER A 354 28.68 22.39 7.05
N VAL A 355 28.49 22.33 5.73
CA VAL A 355 28.95 21.20 4.92
C VAL A 355 30.48 21.13 4.89
N ILE A 356 31.15 22.24 4.57
CA ILE A 356 32.61 22.31 4.51
C ILE A 356 33.22 22.04 5.89
N GLY A 357 32.71 22.71 6.93
CA GLY A 357 33.17 22.55 8.30
C GLY A 357 33.05 21.10 8.77
N MET A 358 31.89 20.47 8.55
CA MET A 358 31.69 19.07 8.92
C MET A 358 32.48 18.09 8.05
N LEU A 359 32.86 18.42 6.81
CA LEU A 359 33.79 17.58 6.03
C LEU A 359 35.21 17.57 6.62
N ILE A 360 35.64 18.68 7.22
CA ILE A 360 36.96 18.84 7.84
C ILE A 360 36.98 18.29 9.28
N ALA A 361 35.89 18.44 10.03
CA ALA A 361 35.77 18.08 11.45
C ALA A 361 35.74 16.56 11.71
N LYS A 362 36.82 15.84 11.40
CA LYS A 362 36.93 14.37 11.51
C LYS A 362 36.93 13.85 12.95
N ARG A 363 37.14 14.72 13.95
CA ARG A 363 37.19 14.35 15.38
C ARG A 363 35.82 14.29 16.05
N LEU A 364 34.77 14.81 15.42
CA LEU A 364 33.41 14.76 15.95
C LEU A 364 32.79 13.37 15.80
N ASN A 365 31.83 13.05 16.68
CA ASN A 365 31.03 11.84 16.55
C ASN A 365 30.33 11.81 15.18
N SER A 366 30.38 10.66 14.49
CA SER A 366 29.87 10.54 13.12
C SER A 366 28.39 10.88 12.98
N LEU A 367 27.56 10.55 13.97
CA LEU A 367 26.12 10.81 13.91
C LEU A 367 25.82 12.31 14.01
N ALA A 368 26.41 13.01 14.99
CA ALA A 368 26.28 14.46 15.14
C ALA A 368 26.85 15.21 13.93
N ARG A 369 28.04 14.81 13.50
CA ARG A 369 28.71 15.34 12.31
C ARG A 369 27.83 15.25 11.07
N PHE A 370 27.24 14.08 10.79
CA PHE A 370 26.38 13.90 9.62
C PHE A 370 25.02 14.59 9.77
N THR A 371 24.51 14.73 10.99
CA THR A 371 23.27 15.47 11.24
C THR A 371 23.44 16.95 10.89
N ILE A 372 24.51 17.58 11.36
CA ILE A 372 24.80 18.99 11.03
C ILE A 372 25.08 19.15 9.53
N LEU A 373 25.86 18.22 8.95
CA LEU A 373 26.20 18.25 7.53
C LEU A 373 24.94 18.14 6.65
N ILE A 374 24.05 17.18 6.93
CA ILE A 374 22.83 16.98 6.15
C ILE A 374 21.81 18.10 6.39
N SER A 375 21.72 18.64 7.61
CA SER A 375 20.93 19.87 7.86
C SER A 375 21.43 21.04 7.00
N GLY A 376 22.76 21.23 6.96
CA GLY A 376 23.39 22.25 6.13
C GLY A 376 23.13 22.04 4.64
N LEU A 377 23.18 20.79 4.16
CA LEU A 377 22.77 20.46 2.80
C LEU A 377 21.31 20.82 2.56
N MET A 378 20.38 20.34 3.40
CA MET A 378 18.94 20.58 3.22
C MET A 378 18.60 22.07 3.16
N LEU A 379 19.11 22.86 4.13
CA LEU A 379 18.90 24.30 4.18
C LEU A 379 19.54 25.02 3.00
N GLY A 380 20.81 24.74 2.71
CA GLY A 380 21.55 25.42 1.65
C GLY A 380 20.99 25.10 0.26
N THR A 381 20.69 23.84 -0.01
CA THR A 381 20.10 23.43 -1.29
C THR A 381 18.66 23.90 -1.40
N GLY A 382 17.87 23.82 -0.32
CA GLY A 382 16.48 24.28 -0.32
C GLY A 382 16.36 25.78 -0.61
N ALA A 383 17.19 26.60 0.06
CA ALA A 383 17.25 28.03 -0.22
C ALA A 383 17.79 28.34 -1.63
N SER A 384 18.74 27.55 -2.14
CA SER A 384 19.24 27.70 -3.52
C SER A 384 18.17 27.41 -4.56
N VAL A 385 17.34 26.37 -4.36
CA VAL A 385 16.19 26.07 -5.22
C VAL A 385 15.16 27.21 -5.13
N GLY A 386 14.79 27.62 -3.91
CA GLY A 386 13.80 28.68 -3.70
C GLY A 386 14.19 30.05 -4.26
N THR A 387 15.49 30.30 -4.46
CA THR A 387 16.02 31.54 -5.04
C THR A 387 16.48 31.39 -6.50
N GLY A 388 16.30 30.23 -7.13
CA GLY A 388 16.72 29.99 -8.52
C GLY A 388 18.24 30.07 -8.75
N LYS A 389 19.06 29.82 -7.71
CA LYS A 389 20.53 29.94 -7.77
C LYS A 389 21.19 28.64 -8.19
N SER A 390 21.10 28.32 -9.48
CA SER A 390 21.69 27.13 -10.11
C SER A 390 23.19 26.93 -9.82
N SER A 391 23.97 28.02 -9.78
CA SER A 391 25.40 27.97 -9.48
C SER A 391 25.69 27.46 -8.07
N MET A 392 24.84 27.77 -7.09
CA MET A 392 24.96 27.28 -5.73
C MET A 392 24.60 25.80 -5.63
N LEU A 393 23.61 25.33 -6.40
CA LEU A 393 23.28 23.91 -6.48
C LEU A 393 24.43 23.07 -7.05
N LEU A 394 25.14 23.58 -8.07
CA LEU A 394 26.36 22.96 -8.58
C LEU A 394 27.46 22.90 -7.52
N LEU A 395 27.63 23.96 -6.73
CA LEU A 395 28.61 23.97 -5.64
C LEU A 395 28.27 22.91 -4.58
N PHE A 396 27.01 22.80 -4.17
CA PHE A 396 26.56 21.73 -3.27
C PHE A 396 26.74 20.35 -3.88
N LEU A 397 26.54 20.18 -5.19
CA LEU A 397 26.78 18.92 -5.89
C LEU A 397 28.26 18.52 -5.83
N VAL A 398 29.17 19.48 -6.03
CA VAL A 398 30.62 19.23 -5.87
C VAL A 398 30.93 18.81 -4.43
N LEU A 399 30.32 19.45 -3.44
CA LEU A 399 30.50 19.10 -2.03
C LEU A 399 29.96 17.70 -1.70
N THR A 400 28.80 17.29 -2.23
CA THR A 400 28.27 15.93 -2.00
C THR A 400 29.09 14.86 -2.71
N VAL A 401 29.61 15.15 -3.90
CA VAL A 401 30.55 14.26 -4.61
C VAL A 401 31.88 14.14 -3.85
N ALA A 402 32.42 15.25 -3.35
CA ALA A 402 33.60 15.24 -2.49
C ALA A 402 33.34 14.43 -1.21
N ALA A 403 32.19 14.62 -0.57
CA ALA A 403 31.76 13.86 0.59
C ALA A 403 31.71 12.35 0.29
N PHE A 404 31.15 11.96 -0.86
CA PHE A 404 31.11 10.57 -1.32
C PHE A 404 32.52 9.96 -1.48
N VAL A 405 33.46 10.73 -2.04
CA VAL A 405 34.83 10.25 -2.28
C VAL A 405 35.63 10.13 -0.98
N TYR A 406 35.64 11.19 -0.16
CA TYR A 406 36.51 11.30 1.00
C TYR A 406 35.97 10.61 2.26
N LEU A 407 34.64 10.51 2.41
CA LEU A 407 34.05 9.85 3.56
C LEU A 407 33.97 8.34 3.35
N LYS A 408 34.53 7.60 4.32
CA LYS A 408 34.49 6.14 4.33
C LYS A 408 33.19 5.64 4.95
N GLY A 409 32.73 4.49 4.47
CA GLY A 409 31.56 3.78 4.98
C GLY A 409 30.47 3.64 3.93
N LEU A 410 29.95 2.42 3.78
CA LEU A 410 28.94 2.09 2.79
C LEU A 410 27.70 2.99 2.90
N VAL A 411 27.20 3.16 4.11
CA VAL A 411 26.00 3.93 4.46
C VAL A 411 26.15 5.40 4.12
N THR A 412 27.27 5.98 4.55
CA THR A 412 27.61 7.38 4.31
C THR A 412 27.69 7.66 2.81
N ARG A 413 28.33 6.76 2.07
CA ARG A 413 28.44 6.85 0.62
C ARG A 413 27.08 6.73 -0.07
N ILE A 414 26.22 5.81 0.35
CA ILE A 414 24.84 5.70 -0.17
C ILE A 414 24.10 7.04 0.06
N LEU A 415 24.18 7.60 1.26
CA LEU A 415 23.50 8.85 1.61
C LEU A 415 23.97 10.05 0.74
N PHE A 416 25.29 10.22 0.56
CA PHE A 416 25.80 11.29 -0.32
C PHE A 416 25.57 11.02 -1.81
N TYR A 417 25.51 9.76 -2.21
CA TYR A 417 25.10 9.38 -3.56
C TYR A 417 23.66 9.84 -3.81
N LEU A 418 22.72 9.48 -2.92
CA LEU A 418 21.31 9.86 -3.04
C LEU A 418 21.13 11.39 -2.99
N ALA A 419 21.85 12.09 -2.12
CA ALA A 419 21.86 13.55 -2.09
C ALA A 419 22.35 14.15 -3.43
N SER A 420 23.37 13.55 -4.04
CA SER A 420 23.88 13.98 -5.35
C SER A 420 22.86 13.74 -6.46
N VAL A 421 22.11 12.63 -6.43
CA VAL A 421 21.03 12.34 -7.39
C VAL A 421 19.93 13.40 -7.30
N ILE A 422 19.51 13.78 -6.09
CA ILE A 422 18.51 14.84 -5.86
C ILE A 422 19.03 16.19 -6.36
N LEU A 423 20.28 16.53 -6.06
CA LEU A 423 20.90 17.77 -6.53
C LEU A 423 20.99 17.84 -8.05
N VAL A 424 21.40 16.75 -8.72
CA VAL A 424 21.40 16.68 -10.19
C VAL A 424 19.98 16.87 -10.72
N ALA A 425 18.96 16.28 -10.09
CA ALA A 425 17.57 16.48 -10.49
C ALA A 425 17.16 17.96 -10.39
N PHE A 426 17.50 18.66 -9.31
CA PHE A 426 17.19 20.10 -9.16
C PHE A 426 17.94 20.97 -10.16
N VAL A 427 19.23 20.73 -10.38
CA VAL A 427 20.03 21.46 -11.39
C VAL A 427 19.44 21.26 -12.78
N LEU A 428 19.14 20.02 -13.17
CA LEU A 428 18.53 19.73 -14.47
C LEU A 428 17.14 20.35 -14.59
N PHE A 429 16.35 20.36 -13.51
CA PHE A 429 15.02 20.96 -13.53
C PHE A 429 15.08 22.47 -13.73
N ASP A 430 16.02 23.16 -13.08
CA ASP A 430 16.26 24.59 -13.30
C ASP A 430 16.68 24.91 -14.74
N TRP A 431 17.50 24.06 -15.37
CA TRP A 431 17.98 24.29 -16.73
C TRP A 431 16.99 23.94 -17.83
N VAL A 432 16.24 22.84 -17.65
CA VAL A 432 15.40 22.25 -18.69
C VAL A 432 13.92 22.61 -18.52
N ASN A 433 13.51 22.93 -17.29
CA ASN A 433 12.13 23.24 -16.90
C ASN A 433 11.09 22.20 -17.38
N SER A 434 11.51 20.92 -17.45
CA SER A 434 10.63 19.81 -17.85
C SER A 434 10.95 18.57 -17.03
N GLY A 435 10.01 18.17 -16.17
CA GLY A 435 10.15 16.99 -15.32
C GLY A 435 10.40 15.71 -16.11
N VAL A 436 9.79 15.57 -17.29
CA VAL A 436 9.97 14.39 -18.17
C VAL A 436 11.41 14.28 -18.65
N THR A 437 11.96 15.37 -19.18
CA THR A 437 13.32 15.38 -19.71
C THR A 437 14.33 15.17 -18.58
N VAL A 438 14.12 15.80 -17.43
CA VAL A 438 14.95 15.61 -16.22
C VAL A 438 14.97 14.15 -15.80
N LEU A 439 13.81 13.52 -15.61
CA LEU A 439 13.71 12.13 -15.20
C LEU A 439 14.28 11.17 -16.26
N SER A 440 14.17 11.50 -17.54
CA SER A 440 14.74 10.70 -18.64
C SER A 440 16.27 10.73 -18.62
N ILE A 441 16.85 11.93 -18.52
CA ILE A 441 18.31 12.10 -18.39
C ILE A 441 18.80 11.41 -17.12
N LEU A 442 18.12 11.62 -16.00
CA LEU A 442 18.49 11.05 -14.71
C LEU A 442 18.44 9.51 -14.73
N SER A 443 17.40 8.93 -15.34
CA SER A 443 17.29 7.47 -15.51
C SER A 443 18.45 6.91 -16.36
N GLY A 444 18.79 7.59 -17.46
CA GLY A 444 19.94 7.22 -18.30
C GLY A 444 21.27 7.28 -17.54
N LEU A 445 21.51 8.37 -16.80
CA LEU A 445 22.72 8.54 -15.98
C LEU A 445 22.82 7.47 -14.88
N LEU A 446 21.72 7.18 -14.18
CA LEU A 446 21.68 6.16 -13.13
C LEU A 446 21.93 4.75 -13.69
N PHE A 447 21.41 4.45 -14.88
CA PHE A 447 21.72 3.20 -15.57
C PHE A 447 23.21 3.09 -15.94
N LEU A 448 23.80 4.16 -16.47
CA LEU A 448 25.24 4.21 -16.79
C LEU A 448 26.10 4.05 -15.54
N LEU A 449 25.72 4.70 -14.43
CA LEU A 449 26.40 4.55 -13.13
C LEU A 449 26.29 3.12 -12.59
N PHE A 450 25.14 2.47 -12.76
CA PHE A 450 24.97 1.07 -12.39
C PHE A 450 25.85 0.14 -13.25
N ALA A 451 25.86 0.34 -14.57
CA ALA A 451 26.65 -0.44 -15.50
C ALA A 451 28.16 -0.26 -15.25
N GLY A 452 28.62 0.99 -15.16
CA GLY A 452 30.01 1.33 -14.84
C GLY A 452 30.41 0.86 -13.43
N GLY A 453 29.49 0.93 -12.47
CA GLY A 453 29.68 0.41 -11.11
C GLY A 453 30.08 -1.06 -11.08
N ARG A 454 29.65 -1.88 -12.04
CA ARG A 454 30.05 -3.29 -12.12
C ARG A 454 31.52 -3.50 -12.48
N LEU A 455 32.14 -2.53 -13.16
CA LEU A 455 33.55 -2.56 -13.58
C LEU A 455 34.51 -2.10 -12.48
N ILE A 456 34.00 -1.42 -11.45
CA ILE A 456 34.81 -0.91 -10.34
C ILE A 456 35.40 -2.07 -9.53
N ARG A 457 36.72 -2.15 -9.47
CA ARG A 457 37.45 -3.19 -8.71
C ARG A 457 37.40 -2.96 -7.20
N GLN A 458 37.47 -1.71 -6.75
CA GLN A 458 37.47 -1.36 -5.32
C GLN A 458 36.08 -1.54 -4.72
N GLN A 459 35.93 -2.51 -3.81
CA GLN A 459 34.64 -2.84 -3.17
C GLN A 459 34.02 -1.65 -2.44
N ASP A 460 34.84 -0.82 -1.78
CA ASP A 460 34.40 0.35 -1.03
C ASP A 460 33.57 1.34 -1.86
N PHE A 461 33.85 1.45 -3.16
CA PHE A 461 33.12 2.31 -4.09
C PHE A 461 32.07 1.55 -4.89
N ARG A 462 32.37 0.29 -5.22
CA ARG A 462 31.48 -0.58 -5.98
C ARG A 462 30.13 -0.78 -5.30
N GLU A 463 30.12 -1.20 -4.03
CA GLU A 463 28.87 -1.56 -3.34
C GLU A 463 27.93 -0.36 -3.17
N PRO A 464 28.38 0.82 -2.69
CA PRO A 464 27.49 1.98 -2.55
C PRO A 464 26.90 2.44 -3.89
N ILE A 465 27.71 2.43 -4.96
CA ILE A 465 27.23 2.79 -6.30
C ILE A 465 26.16 1.81 -6.75
N LEU A 466 26.39 0.50 -6.65
CA LEU A 466 25.42 -0.51 -7.09
C LEU A 466 24.13 -0.49 -6.27
N TYR A 467 24.23 -0.43 -4.94
CA TYR A 467 23.07 -0.42 -4.03
C TYR A 467 22.23 0.85 -4.12
N SER A 468 22.78 1.96 -4.62
CA SER A 468 22.06 3.21 -4.79
C SER A 468 21.56 3.44 -6.21
N SER A 469 22.42 3.19 -7.22
CA SER A 469 22.11 3.43 -8.63
C SER A 469 20.96 2.58 -9.14
N TYR A 470 20.92 1.29 -8.83
CA TYR A 470 19.91 0.38 -9.38
C TYR A 470 18.50 0.66 -8.85
N PRO A 471 18.26 0.81 -7.53
CA PRO A 471 16.93 1.17 -7.03
C PRO A 471 16.51 2.57 -7.49
N SER A 472 17.44 3.53 -7.51
CA SER A 472 17.14 4.90 -7.98
C SER A 472 16.78 4.90 -9.46
N PHE A 473 17.49 4.13 -10.28
CA PHE A 473 17.19 3.94 -11.70
C PHE A 473 15.79 3.38 -11.91
N LEU A 474 15.41 2.33 -11.18
CA LEU A 474 14.06 1.77 -11.26
C LEU A 474 13.02 2.79 -10.80
N LEU A 475 13.31 3.57 -9.76
CA LEU A 475 12.38 4.59 -9.24
C LEU A 475 12.15 5.73 -10.25
N THR A 476 13.22 6.27 -10.85
CA THR A 476 13.10 7.36 -11.82
C THR A 476 12.42 6.87 -13.11
N LEU A 477 12.75 5.66 -13.55
CA LEU A 477 12.10 5.05 -14.71
C LEU A 477 10.64 4.71 -14.43
N PHE A 478 10.32 4.24 -13.21
CA PHE A 478 8.95 4.01 -12.78
C PHE A 478 8.15 5.32 -12.77
N SER A 479 8.75 6.40 -12.27
CA SER A 479 8.12 7.73 -12.21
C SER A 479 7.75 8.26 -13.60
N LEU A 480 8.56 7.98 -14.63
CA LEU A 480 8.23 8.30 -16.02
C LEU A 480 6.97 7.59 -16.52
N THR A 481 6.64 6.42 -15.97
CA THR A 481 5.43 5.67 -16.35
C THR A 481 4.13 6.31 -15.87
N PHE A 482 4.18 7.40 -15.09
CA PHE A 482 3.03 8.16 -14.60
C PHE A 482 2.71 9.38 -15.47
N ILE A 483 3.63 9.83 -16.34
CA ILE A 483 3.50 11.11 -17.03
C ILE A 483 2.80 10.92 -18.37
N ILE A 484 1.47 10.89 -18.33
CA ILE A 484 0.59 10.58 -19.47
C ILE A 484 0.68 11.62 -20.59
N GLU A 485 0.89 12.89 -20.26
CA GLU A 485 0.91 14.01 -21.21
C GLU A 485 2.11 13.99 -22.17
N SER A 486 3.09 13.10 -21.95
CA SER A 486 4.30 13.02 -22.77
C SER A 486 4.19 11.97 -23.87
N GLY A 487 4.68 12.28 -25.08
CA GLY A 487 4.92 11.26 -26.13
C GLY A 487 5.88 10.14 -25.70
N TRP A 488 6.71 10.38 -24.67
CA TRP A 488 7.59 9.37 -24.06
C TRP A 488 6.85 8.32 -23.23
N TYR A 489 5.58 8.55 -22.88
CA TYR A 489 4.81 7.68 -22.01
C TYR A 489 4.81 6.22 -22.48
N TYR A 490 4.44 5.95 -23.73
CA TYR A 490 4.35 4.57 -24.24
C TYR A 490 5.71 3.87 -24.27
N VAL A 491 6.74 4.58 -24.74
CA VAL A 491 8.11 4.06 -24.84
C VAL A 491 8.65 3.72 -23.45
N THR A 492 8.49 4.62 -22.48
CA THR A 492 8.98 4.41 -21.10
C THR A 492 8.26 3.28 -20.39
N ASN A 493 6.96 3.08 -20.64
CA ASN A 493 6.20 1.95 -20.12
C ASN A 493 6.72 0.59 -20.61
N VAL A 494 6.89 0.46 -21.93
CA VAL A 494 7.44 -0.76 -22.54
C VAL A 494 8.86 -1.01 -22.05
N LEU A 495 9.69 0.04 -22.04
CA LEU A 495 11.07 -0.03 -21.59
C LEU A 495 11.16 -0.43 -20.12
N PHE A 496 10.36 0.17 -19.24
CA PHE A 496 10.28 -0.17 -17.82
C PHE A 496 9.91 -1.64 -17.62
N PHE A 497 8.86 -2.10 -18.29
CA PHE A 497 8.40 -3.49 -18.21
C PHE A 497 9.51 -4.48 -18.61
N LEU A 498 10.16 -4.24 -19.76
CA LEU A 498 11.25 -5.10 -20.25
C LEU A 498 12.46 -5.11 -19.32
N LEU A 499 12.86 -3.96 -18.79
CA LEU A 499 14.02 -3.84 -17.91
C LEU A 499 13.79 -4.44 -16.53
N VAL A 500 12.59 -4.30 -15.97
CA VAL A 500 12.22 -4.94 -14.70
C VAL A 500 12.16 -6.46 -14.88
N PHE A 501 11.53 -6.94 -15.95
CA PHE A 501 11.49 -8.37 -16.29
C PHE A 501 12.91 -8.95 -16.46
N ALA A 502 13.75 -8.28 -17.25
CA ALA A 502 15.16 -8.68 -17.42
C ALA A 502 15.94 -8.60 -16.09
N GLY A 503 15.67 -7.59 -15.27
CA GLY A 503 16.25 -7.42 -13.94
C GLY A 503 15.92 -8.59 -13.01
N ILE A 504 14.67 -9.07 -13.01
CA ILE A 504 14.24 -10.25 -12.25
C ILE A 504 14.97 -11.52 -12.72
N LEU A 505 15.01 -11.77 -14.03
CA LEU A 505 15.66 -12.96 -14.58
C LEU A 505 17.17 -12.95 -14.31
N LEU A 506 17.83 -11.81 -14.58
CA LEU A 506 19.27 -11.66 -14.41
C LEU A 506 19.67 -11.74 -12.94
N SER A 507 18.93 -11.06 -12.04
CA SER A 507 19.19 -11.11 -10.60
C SER A 507 19.02 -12.51 -10.05
N ARG A 508 18.01 -13.25 -10.51
CA ARG A 508 17.82 -14.65 -10.12
C ARG A 508 18.94 -15.54 -10.66
N HIS A 509 19.33 -15.38 -11.92
CA HIS A 509 20.40 -16.17 -12.53
C HIS A 509 21.74 -15.94 -11.82
N LEU A 510 22.08 -14.68 -11.55
CA LEU A 510 23.30 -14.28 -10.85
C LEU A 510 23.21 -14.44 -9.32
N GLN A 511 22.10 -14.93 -8.78
CA GLN A 511 21.85 -15.09 -7.32
C GLN A 511 21.99 -13.79 -6.51
N ILE A 512 21.68 -12.65 -7.12
CA ILE A 512 21.76 -11.32 -6.50
C ILE A 512 20.45 -10.99 -5.79
N ARG A 513 20.37 -11.35 -4.50
CA ARG A 513 19.13 -11.23 -3.68
C ARG A 513 18.55 -9.82 -3.61
N TRP A 514 19.40 -8.80 -3.41
CA TRP A 514 18.95 -7.41 -3.26
C TRP A 514 18.38 -6.84 -4.57
N MET A 515 19.02 -7.15 -5.71
CA MET A 515 18.56 -6.72 -7.03
C MET A 515 17.22 -7.39 -7.34
N TYR A 516 17.09 -8.68 -7.05
CA TYR A 516 15.84 -9.43 -7.20
C TYR A 516 14.69 -8.83 -6.38
N ALA A 517 14.95 -8.47 -5.12
CA ALA A 517 13.94 -7.87 -4.26
C ALA A 517 13.40 -6.54 -4.82
N TRP A 518 14.30 -5.66 -5.29
CA TRP A 518 13.91 -4.40 -5.92
C TRP A 518 13.15 -4.62 -7.23
N SER A 519 13.65 -5.46 -8.14
CA SER A 519 12.95 -5.72 -9.41
C SER A 519 11.57 -6.35 -9.17
N MET A 520 11.45 -7.29 -8.24
CA MET A 520 10.15 -7.92 -7.92
C MET A 520 9.17 -6.93 -7.28
N SER A 521 9.66 -6.02 -6.43
CA SER A 521 8.82 -4.97 -5.83
C SER A 521 8.26 -4.04 -6.91
N PHE A 522 9.11 -3.60 -7.84
CA PHE A 522 8.71 -2.74 -8.96
C PHE A 522 7.82 -3.47 -9.99
N TRP A 523 7.98 -4.78 -10.18
CA TRP A 523 7.06 -5.58 -10.97
C TRP A 523 5.65 -5.58 -10.39
N ILE A 524 5.51 -5.85 -9.09
CA ILE A 524 4.22 -5.82 -8.41
C ILE A 524 3.64 -4.40 -8.44
N ALA A 525 4.46 -3.38 -8.12
CA ALA A 525 4.02 -1.99 -8.14
C ALA A 525 3.47 -1.57 -9.52
N PHE A 526 4.12 -2.00 -10.61
CA PHE A 526 3.66 -1.72 -11.97
C PHE A 526 2.34 -2.41 -12.31
N LEU A 527 2.19 -3.69 -11.98
CA LEU A 527 0.93 -4.42 -12.21
C LEU A 527 -0.24 -3.85 -11.40
N VAL A 528 0.01 -3.32 -10.20
CA VAL A 528 -1.04 -2.67 -9.39
C VAL A 528 -1.35 -1.28 -9.91
N TYR A 529 -0.32 -0.44 -10.10
CA TYR A 529 -0.50 0.96 -10.48
C TYR A 529 -1.15 1.12 -11.86
N LYS A 530 -0.80 0.27 -12.85
CA LYS A 530 -1.35 0.39 -14.21
C LYS A 530 -2.87 0.28 -14.28
N TYR A 531 -3.51 -0.20 -13.22
CA TYR A 531 -4.96 -0.18 -13.06
C TYR A 531 -5.52 1.25 -13.12
N TYR A 532 -4.88 2.17 -12.40
CA TYR A 532 -5.29 3.56 -12.23
C TYR A 532 -4.85 4.49 -13.37
N ASP A 533 -4.15 3.95 -14.35
CA ASP A 533 -3.60 4.74 -15.45
C ASP A 533 -4.68 5.13 -16.47
N VAL A 534 -4.90 6.40 -16.73
CA VAL A 534 -5.99 6.86 -17.62
C VAL A 534 -5.57 6.90 -19.10
N ALA A 535 -4.29 6.68 -19.43
CA ALA A 535 -3.76 6.89 -20.78
C ALA A 535 -4.35 5.97 -21.87
N TRP A 536 -4.92 4.84 -21.48
CA TRP A 536 -5.48 3.83 -22.37
C TRP A 536 -6.44 2.91 -21.63
N LYS A 537 -7.40 2.36 -22.37
CA LYS A 537 -8.48 1.56 -21.81
C LYS A 537 -7.99 0.33 -21.05
N LEU A 538 -8.61 0.02 -19.91
CA LEU A 538 -8.44 -1.18 -19.09
C LEU A 538 -8.49 -2.46 -19.93
N LEU A 539 -9.34 -2.49 -20.96
CA LEU A 539 -9.39 -3.57 -21.92
C LEU A 539 -8.05 -3.80 -22.64
N HIS A 540 -7.47 -2.74 -23.22
CA HIS A 540 -6.23 -2.87 -23.98
C HIS A 540 -5.08 -3.34 -23.08
N LYS A 541 -5.06 -2.85 -21.84
CA LYS A 541 -4.13 -3.34 -20.80
C LYS A 541 -4.36 -4.81 -20.48
N SER A 542 -5.62 -5.23 -20.33
CA SER A 542 -5.97 -6.61 -20.07
C SER A 542 -5.47 -7.55 -21.17
N ILE A 543 -5.77 -7.25 -22.43
CA ILE A 543 -5.30 -8.05 -23.58
C ILE A 543 -3.77 -8.08 -23.62
N SER A 544 -3.10 -6.94 -23.41
CA SER A 544 -1.65 -6.87 -23.39
C SER A 544 -1.05 -7.78 -22.31
N PHE A 545 -1.55 -7.70 -21.08
CA PHE A 545 -1.08 -8.56 -19.99
C PHE A 545 -1.45 -10.03 -20.19
N ALA A 546 -2.57 -10.33 -20.85
CA ALA A 546 -2.95 -11.69 -21.20
C ALA A 546 -1.95 -12.31 -22.18
N ILE A 547 -1.63 -11.61 -23.26
CA ILE A 547 -0.63 -12.03 -24.26
C ILE A 547 0.72 -12.23 -23.59
N ILE A 548 1.18 -11.25 -22.82
CA ILE A 548 2.46 -11.31 -22.11
C ILE A 548 2.50 -12.49 -21.13
N GLY A 549 1.44 -12.69 -20.34
CA GLY A 549 1.34 -13.80 -19.40
C GLY A 549 1.40 -15.16 -20.09
N LEU A 550 0.66 -15.34 -21.19
CA LEU A 550 0.70 -16.55 -22.01
C LEU A 550 2.08 -16.80 -22.63
N LEU A 551 2.75 -15.76 -23.12
CA LEU A 551 4.11 -15.87 -23.67
C LEU A 551 5.12 -16.31 -22.59
N ILE A 552 5.06 -15.71 -21.40
CA ILE A 552 5.94 -16.08 -20.27
C ILE A 552 5.67 -17.53 -19.85
N LEU A 553 4.41 -17.95 -19.73
CA LEU A 553 4.07 -19.32 -19.37
C LEU A 553 4.49 -20.33 -20.46
N GLY A 554 4.23 -20.02 -21.73
CA GLY A 554 4.63 -20.84 -22.87
C GLY A 554 6.15 -21.04 -22.92
N PHE A 555 6.91 -19.96 -22.75
CA PHE A 555 8.37 -20.02 -22.65
C PHE A 555 8.82 -20.83 -21.42
N THR A 556 8.18 -20.65 -20.27
CA THR A 556 8.52 -21.38 -19.04
C THR A 556 8.30 -22.89 -19.20
N ILE A 557 7.17 -23.30 -19.80
CA ILE A 557 6.86 -24.70 -20.10
C ILE A 557 7.87 -25.29 -21.08
N TRP A 558 8.19 -24.55 -22.16
CA TRP A 558 9.21 -24.96 -23.12
C TRP A 558 10.58 -25.12 -22.46
N PHE A 559 10.98 -24.17 -21.61
CA PHE A 559 12.25 -24.18 -20.89
C PHE A 559 12.33 -25.33 -19.88
N GLU A 560 11.25 -25.61 -19.17
CA GLU A 560 11.14 -26.76 -18.27
C GLU A 560 11.33 -28.09 -19.03
N LYS A 561 10.59 -28.29 -20.13
CA LYS A 561 10.71 -29.49 -20.98
C LYS A 561 12.14 -29.68 -21.50
N LYS A 562 12.76 -28.60 -21.98
CA LYS A 562 14.14 -28.63 -22.51
C LYS A 562 15.18 -29.00 -21.45
N LYS A 563 14.97 -28.62 -20.18
CA LYS A 563 15.92 -28.89 -19.09
C LYS A 563 15.75 -30.26 -18.44
N GLY A 564 14.73 -31.05 -18.83
CA GLY A 564 14.57 -32.43 -18.40
C GLY A 564 14.56 -32.61 -16.88
N LEU A 565 14.04 -31.63 -16.14
CA LEU A 565 13.98 -31.69 -14.69
C LEU A 565 12.99 -32.78 -14.28
N GLN A 566 13.52 -33.97 -13.99
CA GLN A 566 12.74 -35.01 -13.35
C GLN A 566 12.40 -34.53 -11.93
N PRO A 567 11.12 -34.61 -11.52
CA PRO A 567 10.75 -34.27 -10.16
C PRO A 567 11.45 -35.25 -9.21
N ASP A 568 12.12 -34.74 -8.18
CA ASP A 568 12.77 -35.58 -7.15
C ASP A 568 11.74 -36.55 -6.58
N ALA A 569 11.91 -37.84 -6.87
CA ALA A 569 11.02 -38.92 -6.46
C ALA A 569 10.97 -39.12 -4.94
N SER A 570 11.90 -38.50 -4.20
CA SER A 570 11.95 -38.50 -2.73
C SER A 570 10.98 -37.50 -2.08
N VAL A 571 10.41 -36.56 -2.85
CA VAL A 571 9.43 -35.58 -2.34
C VAL A 571 8.04 -36.18 -2.43
N GLN A 572 7.61 -36.88 -1.38
CA GLN A 572 6.20 -37.23 -1.19
C GLN A 572 5.34 -35.96 -1.26
N PRO A 573 4.13 -36.02 -1.85
CA PRO A 573 3.23 -34.87 -1.94
C PRO A 573 2.88 -34.38 -0.52
N LEU A 574 3.59 -33.35 -0.06
CA LEU A 574 3.40 -32.73 1.25
C LEU A 574 2.01 -32.07 1.32
N GLY A 575 1.07 -32.75 1.96
CA GLY A 575 0.34 -32.14 3.07
C GLY A 575 -1.02 -31.49 2.80
N TYR A 576 -1.52 -31.40 1.57
CA TYR A 576 -2.95 -31.05 1.34
C TYR A 576 -3.78 -32.12 0.64
N GLY A 577 -3.16 -33.21 0.16
CA GLY A 577 -3.90 -34.40 -0.30
C GLY A 577 -4.97 -34.85 0.69
N ARG A 578 -4.68 -34.76 2.00
CA ARG A 578 -5.58 -35.11 3.10
C ARG A 578 -6.83 -34.23 3.18
N ASN A 579 -6.74 -32.97 2.81
CA ASN A 579 -7.81 -32.01 3.03
C ASN A 579 -8.49 -31.60 1.70
N ARG A 580 -8.22 -32.30 0.60
CA ARG A 580 -8.77 -32.00 -0.75
C ARG A 580 -10.29 -31.86 -0.75
N TRP A 581 -11.00 -32.71 0.00
CA TRP A 581 -12.44 -32.64 0.15
C TRP A 581 -12.91 -31.37 0.87
N ILE A 582 -12.15 -30.89 1.86
CA ILE A 582 -12.43 -29.62 2.54
C ILE A 582 -12.25 -28.46 1.57
N ILE A 583 -11.19 -28.44 0.75
CA ILE A 583 -11.05 -27.42 -0.30
C ILE A 583 -12.17 -27.52 -1.33
N ALA A 584 -12.53 -28.73 -1.76
CA ALA A 584 -13.62 -28.93 -2.70
C ALA A 584 -14.91 -28.33 -2.17
N LEU A 585 -15.21 -28.57 -0.89
CA LEU A 585 -16.34 -27.98 -0.19
C LEU A 585 -16.21 -26.46 -0.13
N LEU A 586 -15.04 -25.90 0.19
CA LEU A 586 -14.84 -24.45 0.21
C LEU A 586 -15.06 -23.80 -1.15
N VAL A 587 -14.56 -24.41 -2.23
CA VAL A 587 -14.79 -23.93 -3.60
C VAL A 587 -16.27 -24.03 -3.96
N LEU A 588 -16.93 -25.12 -3.59
CA LEU A 588 -18.37 -25.29 -3.77
C LEU A 588 -19.16 -24.22 -3.01
N LEU A 589 -18.77 -23.91 -1.77
CA LEU A 589 -19.40 -22.84 -0.97
C LEU A 589 -19.15 -21.46 -1.59
N GLN A 590 -17.96 -21.19 -2.14
CA GLN A 590 -17.66 -19.94 -2.86
C GLN A 590 -18.57 -19.78 -4.09
N VAL A 591 -18.66 -20.81 -4.93
CA VAL A 591 -19.53 -20.82 -6.12
C VAL A 591 -21.00 -20.73 -5.72
N GLY A 592 -21.41 -21.48 -4.70
CA GLY A 592 -22.78 -21.46 -4.16
C GLY A 592 -23.17 -20.09 -3.62
N ALA A 593 -22.29 -19.44 -2.85
CA ALA A 593 -22.51 -18.08 -2.36
C ALA A 593 -22.68 -17.07 -3.50
N MET A 594 -21.85 -17.15 -4.55
CA MET A 594 -21.99 -16.31 -5.74
C MET A 594 -23.32 -16.57 -6.46
N LEU A 595 -23.69 -17.84 -6.68
CA LEU A 595 -24.95 -18.20 -7.33
C LEU A 595 -26.17 -17.75 -6.54
N LEU A 596 -26.13 -17.87 -5.20
CA LEU A 596 -27.19 -17.37 -4.33
C LEU A 596 -27.32 -15.85 -4.41
N GLN A 597 -26.20 -15.12 -4.41
CA GLN A 597 -26.21 -13.66 -4.55
C GLN A 597 -26.74 -13.22 -5.91
N ILE A 598 -26.31 -13.87 -6.99
CA ILE A 598 -26.83 -13.66 -8.36
C ILE A 598 -28.34 -13.95 -8.38
N GLY A 599 -28.76 -15.11 -7.88
CA GLY A 599 -30.17 -15.51 -7.83
C GLY A 599 -31.06 -14.55 -7.04
N LYS A 600 -30.60 -14.08 -5.86
CA LYS A 600 -31.29 -13.05 -5.08
C LYS A 600 -31.45 -11.77 -5.90
N SER A 601 -30.41 -11.35 -6.59
CA SER A 601 -30.41 -10.12 -7.37
C SER A 601 -31.29 -10.22 -8.62
N GLU A 602 -31.28 -11.35 -9.34
CA GLU A 602 -32.17 -11.62 -10.47
C GLU A 602 -33.64 -11.76 -10.05
N TYR A 603 -33.90 -12.39 -8.91
CA TYR A 603 -35.25 -12.46 -8.34
C TYR A 603 -35.81 -11.05 -8.06
N LEU A 604 -34.98 -10.18 -7.47
CA LEU A 604 -35.36 -8.80 -7.17
C LEU A 604 -35.61 -7.97 -8.43
N LEU A 605 -34.82 -8.16 -9.49
CA LEU A 605 -35.04 -7.48 -10.77
C LEU A 605 -36.33 -7.92 -11.47
N SER A 606 -36.62 -9.22 -11.43
CA SER A 606 -37.82 -9.79 -12.08
C SER A 606 -39.10 -9.50 -11.31
N HIS A 607 -39.10 -9.65 -9.98
CA HIS A 607 -40.31 -9.56 -9.15
C HIS A 607 -40.45 -8.23 -8.39
N GLY A 608 -39.41 -7.40 -8.34
CA GLY A 608 -39.44 -6.11 -7.66
C GLY A 608 -40.39 -5.12 -8.33
N LYS A 609 -40.96 -4.21 -7.54
CA LYS A 609 -41.75 -3.07 -8.04
C LYS A 609 -40.80 -2.03 -8.60
N LEU A 610 -41.06 -1.58 -9.83
CA LEU A 610 -40.26 -0.55 -10.49
C LEU A 610 -40.70 0.82 -9.97
N ILE A 611 -39.77 1.59 -9.45
CA ILE A 611 -39.98 2.97 -8.99
C ILE A 611 -39.03 3.92 -9.70
N LYS A 612 -39.45 5.17 -9.84
CA LYS A 612 -38.65 6.25 -10.42
C LYS A 612 -38.27 7.24 -9.33
N LEU A 613 -36.97 7.48 -9.17
CA LEU A 613 -36.40 8.40 -8.20
C LEU A 613 -35.72 9.59 -8.90
N GLN A 614 -35.84 10.78 -8.30
CA GLN A 614 -35.19 11.99 -8.82
C GLN A 614 -33.79 12.17 -8.23
N LEU A 615 -32.81 12.42 -9.11
CA LEU A 615 -31.42 12.66 -8.75
C LEU A 615 -31.20 14.12 -8.33
N GLN A 616 -30.29 14.32 -7.38
CA GLN A 616 -29.70 15.62 -7.06
C GLN A 616 -28.33 15.76 -7.74
N PRO A 617 -27.94 16.98 -8.14
CA PRO A 617 -26.60 17.23 -8.67
C PRO A 617 -25.54 16.89 -7.61
N LEU A 618 -24.57 16.07 -7.97
CA LEU A 618 -23.41 15.73 -7.15
C LEU A 618 -22.15 15.83 -8.02
N ASP A 619 -21.08 16.44 -7.50
CA ASP A 619 -19.75 16.35 -8.12
C ASP A 619 -19.09 15.03 -7.70
N PRO A 620 -18.76 14.10 -8.63
CA PRO A 620 -18.08 12.87 -8.25
C PRO A 620 -16.55 13.01 -8.30
N ARG A 621 -15.91 12.41 -7.29
CA ARG A 621 -14.60 11.75 -7.42
C ARG A 621 -14.62 10.45 -6.64
N SER A 622 -14.19 9.35 -7.27
CA SER A 622 -13.49 8.23 -6.63
C SER A 622 -13.01 7.22 -7.67
N LEU A 623 -11.88 6.57 -7.38
CA LEU A 623 -10.91 6.01 -8.35
C LEU A 623 -10.76 4.47 -8.26
N ILE A 624 -11.58 3.77 -7.46
CA ILE A 624 -11.15 2.46 -6.93
C ILE A 624 -11.62 1.23 -7.74
N GLN A 625 -12.67 1.28 -8.57
CA GLN A 625 -13.25 0.05 -9.15
C GLN A 625 -13.73 0.13 -10.61
N GLY A 626 -13.07 0.95 -11.43
CA GLY A 626 -13.51 1.29 -12.78
C GLY A 626 -14.41 2.53 -12.75
N ASP A 627 -14.93 2.93 -13.91
CA ASP A 627 -15.73 4.15 -13.98
C ASP A 627 -17.11 3.93 -13.36
N TYR A 628 -17.45 4.75 -12.38
CA TYR A 628 -18.77 4.78 -11.76
C TYR A 628 -19.18 6.22 -11.46
N VAL A 629 -20.48 6.45 -11.43
CA VAL A 629 -21.07 7.72 -11.04
C VAL A 629 -21.62 7.58 -9.62
N ARG A 630 -21.26 8.51 -8.74
CA ARG A 630 -21.89 8.63 -7.43
C ARG A 630 -23.16 9.45 -7.57
N LEU A 631 -24.27 8.89 -7.09
CA LEU A 631 -25.60 9.44 -7.19
C LEU A 631 -26.07 9.89 -5.82
N ARG A 632 -26.90 10.93 -5.82
CA ARG A 632 -27.65 11.37 -4.65
C ARG A 632 -29.11 11.55 -5.04
N TYR A 633 -30.02 11.23 -4.15
CA TYR A 633 -31.45 11.27 -4.43
C TYR A 633 -32.13 12.38 -3.63
N THR A 634 -33.23 12.90 -4.17
CA THR A 634 -34.07 13.87 -3.44
C THR A 634 -34.62 13.25 -2.15
N ILE A 635 -34.87 11.93 -2.16
CA ILE A 635 -35.34 11.19 -0.97
C ILE A 635 -34.26 11.02 0.11
N SER A 636 -32.98 11.22 -0.21
CA SER A 636 -31.88 11.12 0.77
C SER A 636 -31.91 12.24 1.81
N GLU A 637 -32.61 13.35 1.55
CA GLU A 637 -32.82 14.46 2.48
C GLU A 637 -34.32 14.61 2.79
N PRO A 638 -34.93 13.69 3.56
CA PRO A 638 -36.36 13.77 3.86
C PRO A 638 -36.72 15.07 4.61
N PRO A 639 -37.95 15.58 4.46
CA PRO A 639 -38.43 16.78 5.16
C PRO A 639 -38.19 16.77 6.67
N ILE A 640 -38.24 15.59 7.29
CA ILE A 640 -38.04 15.41 8.74
C ILE A 640 -36.64 15.91 9.20
N PHE A 641 -35.63 15.87 8.32
CA PHE A 641 -34.27 16.34 8.62
C PHE A 641 -34.10 17.86 8.53
N HIS A 642 -35.08 18.59 8.00
CA HIS A 642 -34.95 20.05 7.85
C HIS A 642 -35.09 20.78 9.18
N ASP A 643 -35.98 20.30 10.06
CA ASP A 643 -36.31 20.96 11.33
C ASP A 643 -35.78 20.22 12.58
N ASN A 644 -35.33 18.97 12.45
CA ASN A 644 -34.87 18.15 13.57
C ASN A 644 -33.37 17.80 13.47
N LEU A 645 -32.54 18.57 14.19
CA LEU A 645 -31.08 18.40 14.26
C LEU A 645 -30.65 17.02 14.82
N ASP A 646 -31.40 16.48 15.77
CA ASP A 646 -31.09 15.19 16.40
C ASP A 646 -31.30 14.04 15.40
N GLU A 647 -32.34 14.12 14.58
CA GLU A 647 -32.58 13.14 13.51
C GLU A 647 -31.61 13.26 12.35
N ARG A 648 -31.18 14.49 12.02
CA ARG A 648 -30.21 14.76 10.96
C ARG A 648 -28.81 14.26 11.29
N THR A 649 -28.47 14.16 12.57
CA THR A 649 -27.16 13.65 13.04
C THR A 649 -27.19 12.15 13.37
N ALA A 650 -28.38 11.55 13.47
CA ALA A 650 -28.52 10.13 13.77
C ALA A 650 -27.86 9.25 12.71
N LYS A 651 -27.17 8.19 13.17
CA LYS A 651 -26.64 7.12 12.32
C LYS A 651 -27.32 5.81 12.66
N GLY A 652 -27.64 5.00 11.66
CA GLY A 652 -28.26 3.70 11.86
C GLY A 652 -29.24 3.30 10.77
N LYS A 653 -29.74 2.08 10.85
CA LYS A 653 -30.67 1.54 9.86
C LYS A 653 -32.02 2.26 9.94
N ILE A 654 -32.57 2.59 8.78
CA ILE A 654 -33.90 3.15 8.64
C ILE A 654 -34.64 2.40 7.52
N ALA A 655 -35.95 2.27 7.66
CA ALA A 655 -36.83 1.92 6.55
C ALA A 655 -37.78 3.09 6.32
N VAL A 656 -37.97 3.47 5.06
CA VAL A 656 -38.85 4.56 4.66
C VAL A 656 -39.95 4.04 3.75
N VAL A 657 -41.11 4.67 3.79
CA VAL A 657 -42.20 4.44 2.83
C VAL A 657 -42.16 5.54 1.79
N LEU A 658 -42.16 5.14 0.53
CA LEU A 658 -42.22 6.01 -0.64
C LEU A 658 -43.58 5.84 -1.34
N ALA A 659 -44.11 6.95 -1.86
CA ALA A 659 -45.34 6.95 -2.65
C ALA A 659 -45.18 7.83 -3.90
N PRO A 660 -45.86 7.48 -5.02
CA PRO A 660 -45.82 8.29 -6.24
C PRO A 660 -46.54 9.63 -6.04
N LYS A 661 -45.94 10.72 -6.54
CA LYS A 661 -46.53 12.06 -6.46
C LYS A 661 -46.89 12.61 -7.85
N GLY A 662 -48.15 13.03 -7.99
CA GLY A 662 -48.66 13.68 -9.20
C GLY A 662 -48.64 12.77 -10.44
N THR A 663 -48.70 13.39 -11.62
CA THR A 663 -48.75 12.69 -12.92
C THR A 663 -47.38 12.29 -13.46
N THR A 664 -46.28 12.66 -12.79
CA THR A 664 -44.90 12.40 -13.22
C THR A 664 -44.39 11.01 -12.85
N GLY A 665 -45.08 10.31 -11.94
CA GLY A 665 -44.72 8.96 -11.49
C GLY A 665 -43.45 8.88 -10.64
N VAL A 666 -42.93 10.01 -10.17
CA VAL A 666 -41.76 10.07 -9.27
C VAL A 666 -42.18 9.71 -7.86
N TYR A 667 -41.42 8.83 -7.21
CA TYR A 667 -41.63 8.43 -5.83
C TYR A 667 -40.92 9.40 -4.88
N GLU A 668 -41.68 9.95 -3.93
CA GLU A 668 -41.16 10.82 -2.88
C GLU A 668 -41.30 10.18 -1.50
N PHE A 669 -40.52 10.68 -0.55
CA PHE A 669 -40.59 10.28 0.84
C PHE A 669 -41.97 10.61 1.44
N LEU A 670 -42.60 9.62 2.07
CA LEU A 670 -43.90 9.79 2.73
C LEU A 670 -43.76 9.75 4.26
N ARG A 671 -43.14 8.69 4.80
CA ARG A 671 -42.96 8.47 6.26
C ARG A 671 -41.88 7.45 6.58
N GLU A 672 -41.44 7.39 7.83
CA GLU A 672 -40.65 6.27 8.34
C GLU A 672 -41.55 5.01 8.46
N TYR A 673 -41.00 3.84 8.13
CA TYR A 673 -41.70 2.57 8.22
C TYR A 673 -41.51 1.93 9.60
N HIS A 674 -42.61 1.55 10.25
CA HIS A 674 -42.58 0.79 11.50
C HIS A 674 -43.00 -0.67 11.29
N GLU A 675 -42.36 -1.59 12.00
CA GLU A 675 -42.58 -3.02 11.82
C GLU A 675 -44.04 -3.40 12.17
N GLY A 676 -44.71 -4.10 11.25
CA GLY A 676 -46.13 -4.47 11.36
C GLY A 676 -47.10 -3.52 10.66
N GLU A 677 -46.62 -2.42 10.08
CA GLU A 677 -47.45 -1.51 9.30
C GLU A 677 -47.83 -2.07 7.92
N SER A 678 -49.10 -1.88 7.52
CA SER A 678 -49.60 -2.26 6.19
C SER A 678 -49.32 -1.18 5.15
N LEU A 679 -48.64 -1.55 4.07
CA LEU A 679 -48.41 -0.68 2.92
C LEU A 679 -49.65 -0.64 2.01
N ALA A 680 -50.03 0.55 1.54
CA ALA A 680 -51.05 0.67 0.50
C ALA A 680 -50.53 0.14 -0.86
N THR A 681 -51.44 -0.09 -1.82
CA THR A 681 -51.12 -0.71 -3.13
C THR A 681 -50.00 0.01 -3.90
N ASP A 682 -49.94 1.34 -3.79
CA ASP A 682 -48.93 2.17 -4.47
C ASP A 682 -47.73 2.55 -3.59
N GLU A 683 -47.74 2.20 -2.31
CA GLU A 683 -46.62 2.44 -1.40
C GLU A 683 -45.51 1.40 -1.58
N VAL A 684 -44.28 1.82 -1.31
CA VAL A 684 -43.10 0.96 -1.38
C VAL A 684 -42.22 1.22 -0.16
N ARG A 685 -41.83 0.16 0.54
CA ARG A 685 -40.81 0.24 1.59
C ARG A 685 -39.43 0.22 0.96
N LEU A 686 -38.54 1.11 1.39
CA LEU A 686 -37.13 1.14 1.00
C LEU A 686 -36.26 1.16 2.26
N ASN A 687 -35.30 0.25 2.36
CA ASN A 687 -34.34 0.21 3.45
C ASN A 687 -33.14 1.11 3.12
N GLY A 688 -32.61 1.80 4.13
CA GLY A 688 -31.42 2.62 4.03
C GLY A 688 -30.67 2.72 5.35
N ASN A 689 -29.62 3.52 5.36
CA ASN A 689 -28.78 3.79 6.51
C ASN A 689 -28.64 5.32 6.65
N LYS A 690 -29.00 5.86 7.81
CA LYS A 690 -28.77 7.27 8.13
C LYS A 690 -27.25 7.50 8.19
N ALA A 691 -26.76 8.44 7.39
CA ALA A 691 -25.36 8.80 7.23
C ALA A 691 -25.03 10.15 7.89
N GLY A 692 -25.79 10.54 8.91
CA GLY A 692 -25.67 11.86 9.54
C GLY A 692 -26.02 12.99 8.56
N TYR A 693 -25.25 14.08 8.55
CA TYR A 693 -25.50 15.26 7.73
C TYR A 693 -25.60 15.00 6.22
N GLU A 694 -25.06 13.87 5.73
CA GLU A 694 -25.16 13.47 4.33
C GLU A 694 -26.57 12.94 3.95
N GLY A 695 -27.43 12.66 4.93
CA GLY A 695 -28.80 12.19 4.73
C GLY A 695 -28.93 10.67 4.87
N ILE A 696 -29.73 10.03 4.00
CA ILE A 696 -29.96 8.59 3.97
C ILE A 696 -29.29 7.98 2.73
N ASP A 697 -28.45 6.96 2.96
CA ASP A 697 -27.89 6.09 1.93
C ASP A 697 -28.76 4.83 1.79
N TYR A 698 -29.25 4.55 0.58
CA TYR A 698 -30.15 3.45 0.26
C TYR A 698 -29.44 2.23 -0.36
N GLY A 699 -28.12 2.28 -0.51
CA GLY A 699 -27.34 1.21 -1.14
C GLY A 699 -27.35 1.25 -2.67
N ILE A 700 -27.91 2.30 -3.27
CA ILE A 700 -28.06 2.52 -4.72
C ILE A 700 -27.33 3.78 -5.22
N GLU A 701 -26.56 4.44 -4.37
CA GLU A 701 -25.79 5.66 -4.62
C GLU A 701 -24.62 5.47 -5.61
N THR A 702 -24.40 4.26 -6.13
CA THR A 702 -23.31 3.96 -7.06
C THR A 702 -23.86 3.30 -8.32
N PHE A 703 -23.58 3.90 -9.47
CA PHE A 703 -23.90 3.32 -10.78
C PHE A 703 -22.62 3.05 -11.58
N PHE A 704 -22.36 1.79 -11.91
CA PHE A 704 -21.17 1.41 -12.66
C PHE A 704 -21.41 1.58 -14.15
N VAL A 705 -20.56 2.38 -14.78
CA VAL A 705 -20.65 2.70 -16.20
C VAL A 705 -19.51 2.05 -16.97
N PRO A 706 -19.60 1.94 -18.31
CA PRO A 706 -18.44 1.60 -19.11
C PRO A 706 -17.31 2.61 -18.94
N GLU A 707 -16.10 2.11 -19.07
CA GLU A 707 -14.91 2.94 -19.09
C GLU A 707 -15.00 4.07 -20.15
N GLY A 708 -14.76 5.30 -19.70
CA GLY A 708 -14.76 6.54 -20.45
C GLY A 708 -16.11 7.26 -20.54
N THR A 709 -17.19 6.74 -19.93
CA THR A 709 -18.56 7.25 -20.13
C THR A 709 -19.16 7.99 -18.91
N GLY A 710 -18.46 8.04 -17.77
CA GLY A 710 -18.97 8.64 -16.54
C GLY A 710 -19.52 10.06 -16.70
N ARG A 711 -18.78 10.92 -17.41
CA ARG A 711 -19.18 12.32 -17.63
C ARG A 711 -20.47 12.49 -18.42
N ASP A 712 -20.73 11.60 -19.38
CA ASP A 712 -21.94 11.68 -20.20
C ASP A 712 -23.19 11.31 -19.38
N TYR A 713 -23.06 10.32 -18.51
CA TYR A 713 -24.11 9.96 -17.56
C TYR A 713 -24.31 11.04 -16.49
N GLU A 714 -23.23 11.64 -15.98
CA GLU A 714 -23.26 12.73 -15.00
C GLU A 714 -24.03 13.97 -15.51
N HIS A 715 -23.80 14.38 -16.77
CA HIS A 715 -24.44 15.58 -17.30
C HIS A 715 -25.91 15.39 -17.68
N ASN A 716 -26.33 14.18 -18.04
CA ASN A 716 -27.64 13.95 -18.67
C ASN A 716 -28.65 13.25 -17.74
N ALA A 717 -28.21 12.51 -16.73
CA ALA A 717 -29.12 11.75 -15.87
C ALA A 717 -29.87 12.67 -14.88
N LYS A 718 -31.21 12.65 -14.94
CA LYS A 718 -32.09 13.39 -14.02
C LYS A 718 -32.88 12.46 -13.09
N PHE A 719 -33.12 11.23 -13.54
CA PHE A 719 -33.87 10.23 -12.81
C PHE A 719 -33.14 8.88 -12.80
N ALA A 720 -33.40 8.09 -11.77
CA ALA A 720 -32.97 6.70 -11.68
C ALA A 720 -34.18 5.78 -11.60
N GLU A 721 -34.15 4.71 -12.38
CA GLU A 721 -35.10 3.62 -12.26
C GLU A 721 -34.55 2.54 -11.33
N VAL A 722 -35.34 2.21 -10.32
CA VAL A 722 -34.94 1.31 -9.24
C VAL A 722 -35.99 0.22 -9.09
N LYS A 723 -35.54 -1.03 -8.95
CA LYS A 723 -36.39 -2.15 -8.57
C LYS A 723 -36.31 -2.33 -7.07
N VAL A 724 -37.44 -2.38 -6.39
CA VAL A 724 -37.53 -2.56 -4.93
C VAL A 724 -38.29 -3.83 -4.60
N SER A 725 -37.74 -4.67 -3.72
CA SER A 725 -38.40 -5.87 -3.24
C SER A 725 -39.43 -5.56 -2.14
N ALA A 726 -40.30 -6.53 -1.85
CA ALA A 726 -41.21 -6.44 -0.69
C ALA A 726 -40.46 -6.30 0.65
N SER A 727 -39.22 -6.77 0.75
CA SER A 727 -38.38 -6.61 1.94
C SER A 727 -37.73 -5.23 2.06
N GLY A 728 -37.82 -4.40 1.02
CA GLY A 728 -37.20 -3.07 0.93
C GLY A 728 -35.74 -3.05 0.45
N ASP A 729 -35.23 -4.15 -0.11
CA ASP A 729 -33.95 -4.15 -0.81
C ASP A 729 -34.14 -3.51 -2.19
N ALA A 730 -33.13 -2.77 -2.68
CA ALA A 730 -33.19 -2.07 -3.95
C ALA A 730 -32.01 -2.37 -4.86
N ILE A 731 -32.27 -2.39 -6.18
CA ILE A 731 -31.25 -2.44 -7.22
C ILE A 731 -31.53 -1.34 -8.24
N LEU A 732 -30.50 -0.54 -8.53
CA LEU A 732 -30.54 0.46 -9.59
C LEU A 732 -30.44 -0.22 -10.96
N VAL A 733 -31.45 -0.01 -11.80
CA VAL A 733 -31.58 -0.64 -13.12
C VAL A 733 -30.92 0.21 -14.20
N ARG A 734 -31.29 1.48 -14.30
CA ARG A 734 -30.75 2.44 -15.27
C ARG A 734 -30.94 3.89 -14.83
N LEU A 735 -30.19 4.78 -15.47
CA LEU A 735 -30.36 6.24 -15.38
C LEU A 735 -31.10 6.75 -16.62
N THR A 736 -31.94 7.78 -16.46
CA THR A 736 -32.70 8.40 -17.54
C THR A 736 -32.79 9.92 -17.37
N ASP A 737 -32.92 10.61 -18.49
CA ASP A 737 -33.11 12.06 -18.61
C ASP A 737 -34.59 12.48 -18.51
N GLN A 738 -35.53 11.54 -18.71
CA GLN A 738 -36.98 11.79 -18.81
C GLN A 738 -37.81 11.16 -17.71
#